data_AF-A0A8C5D449-F1
#
_entry.id   AF-A0A8C5D449-F1
#
_cell.length_a   1.000
_cell.length_b   1.000
_cell.length_c   1.000
_cell.angle_alpha   90.00
_cell.angle_beta   90.00
_cell.angle_gamma   90.00
#
_symmetry.space_group_name_H-M   'P 1'
#
loop_
_entity.id
_entity.type
_entity.pdbx_description
1 polymer ?
#
loop_
_entity_poly.entity_id
_entity_poly.type
_entity_poly.pdbx_seq_one_letter_code
_entity_poly.pdbx_strand_id
1 'polypeptide(L)'
;MAALYEGYTLCAFVPQQNLSNSGIQGVEIERDSDHVLVTDSSRSVILYKVSDQKPLGSWTVKQGQSLTCSAVFNFQTSEYVAVSDNKVTSDIYRVLSIPSWEPVVLFQSGAVRLLDSLLSAPQQPIEDVLSQEESIRWSTCIAAEKQQQLVIFTTEQKGEHFLYLQGLNPNSLQRYRLEREEPGLSPLSFSACYRNRHIFLTYLYPNGRVYQSVTSVRAQGGDDGAQSLPVPRSLLLVLPVGEGLLEAASALVLDEAHVAVVGVPHPSAGAGRDFLCIWNTNFQTLQAGKEMAGRIYGQLWSFSNKLLIPHGKTLSVIPFECPKSSLASALGKLKQAKSKESISSTFVPSWNSILHGDKAQPLRTAETRSTTSPTIDQVLELIKTAPVEEVQEEVERFLSRSDIQGLQPSVGRIASTLVSRSLDDPAFYSSHTLTQLLNTQCLCHSVCPDLVLLALERKDYFLCQLCLQFFPDIPEAVTCVCLKAFISVSFMETVILKERGVVSLQNGFSPTSVEDFSDGMSGSKSRTEVDETTFNQPGLKCPVGSHKAALLNACKIQIKALISSLLTFIFVTFQLFLQYLHFLYVKCSQDHLLQVHGFRSPSLSQIMDWVCLLLDAHFTVLVMTPEAKGLLLSLHRFVKSQVKLVSELGKIEGSLQELDKMKTKRDIGQYSIEVIELL
;
A
#
# COMPACT_ATOMS: atom_id res chain seq x y z
N MET A 1 -7.15 1.39 -12.34
CA MET A 1 -7.58 2.77 -12.64
C MET A 1 -8.93 2.68 -13.30
N ALA A 2 -9.81 3.66 -13.07
CA ALA A 2 -10.99 3.78 -13.89
C ALA A 2 -10.60 3.94 -15.36
N ALA A 3 -11.43 3.41 -16.24
CA ALA A 3 -11.19 3.39 -17.67
C ALA A 3 -12.44 3.84 -18.42
N LEU A 4 -12.23 4.59 -19.50
CA LEU A 4 -13.23 4.89 -20.51
C LEU A 4 -12.94 4.02 -21.73
N TYR A 5 -13.91 3.25 -22.18
CA TYR A 5 -13.77 2.41 -23.35
C TYR A 5 -14.14 3.14 -24.65
N GLU A 6 -13.93 2.44 -25.76
CA GLU A 6 -14.40 2.92 -27.06
C GLU A 6 -15.91 3.11 -27.02
N GLY A 7 -16.35 4.25 -27.55
CA GLY A 7 -17.74 4.67 -27.50
C GLY A 7 -18.27 4.79 -28.91
N TYR A 8 -19.58 4.74 -29.06
CA TYR A 8 -20.26 4.76 -30.34
C TYR A 8 -21.43 5.74 -30.31
N THR A 9 -21.84 6.20 -31.50
CA THR A 9 -22.99 7.08 -31.67
C THR A 9 -24.27 6.26 -31.60
N LEU A 10 -25.19 6.60 -30.68
CA LEU A 10 -26.52 5.99 -30.60
C LEU A 10 -27.46 6.58 -31.65
N CYS A 11 -27.50 7.90 -31.74
CA CYS A 11 -28.30 8.60 -32.74
C CYS A 11 -27.72 9.98 -33.07
N ALA A 12 -28.08 10.49 -34.24
CA ALA A 12 -27.86 11.87 -34.62
C ALA A 12 -29.16 12.66 -34.49
N PHE A 13 -29.08 13.91 -34.07
CA PHE A 13 -30.21 14.82 -33.95
C PHE A 13 -29.96 16.12 -34.72
N VAL A 14 -31.03 16.80 -35.10
CA VAL A 14 -30.97 18.09 -35.80
C VAL A 14 -30.95 19.20 -34.74
N PRO A 15 -29.84 19.95 -34.58
CA PRO A 15 -29.84 21.07 -33.67
C PRO A 15 -30.82 22.11 -34.19
N GLN A 16 -31.75 22.56 -33.35
CA GLN A 16 -32.49 23.77 -33.65
C GLN A 16 -31.49 24.94 -33.69
N GLN A 17 -31.43 25.64 -34.83
CA GLN A 17 -30.48 26.73 -35.04
C GLN A 17 -30.67 27.78 -33.94
N ASN A 18 -29.57 28.18 -33.28
CA ASN A 18 -29.47 29.21 -32.23
C ASN A 18 -29.80 28.82 -30.78
N LEU A 19 -30.05 27.55 -30.45
CA LEU A 19 -30.22 27.13 -29.05
C LEU A 19 -28.93 26.60 -28.42
N SER A 20 -28.69 26.97 -27.15
CA SER A 20 -27.60 26.46 -26.30
C SER A 20 -27.82 25.03 -25.82
N ASN A 21 -28.95 24.42 -26.18
CA ASN A 21 -29.38 23.12 -25.69
C ASN A 21 -29.13 22.03 -26.75
N SER A 22 -28.87 20.81 -26.30
CA SER A 22 -28.65 19.64 -27.17
C SER A 22 -29.86 19.28 -28.03
N GLY A 23 -31.04 19.78 -27.69
CA GLY A 23 -32.30 19.29 -28.22
C GLY A 23 -32.77 17.99 -27.56
N ILE A 24 -32.02 17.41 -26.62
CA ILE A 24 -32.44 16.24 -25.84
C ILE A 24 -32.96 16.72 -24.48
N GLN A 25 -34.20 16.36 -24.18
CA GLN A 25 -34.88 16.71 -22.94
C GLN A 25 -34.55 15.73 -21.82
N GLY A 26 -34.36 14.46 -22.14
CA GLY A 26 -33.97 13.44 -21.19
C GLY A 26 -33.71 12.08 -21.83
N VAL A 27 -32.96 11.26 -21.10
CA VAL A 27 -32.72 9.85 -21.40
C VAL A 27 -33.10 9.05 -20.16
N GLU A 28 -34.01 8.09 -20.30
CA GLU A 28 -34.52 7.26 -19.21
C GLU A 28 -34.33 5.77 -19.51
N ILE A 29 -34.13 4.96 -18.46
CA ILE A 29 -34.02 3.50 -18.60
C ILE A 29 -35.41 2.92 -18.87
N GLU A 30 -35.45 1.86 -19.68
CA GLU A 30 -36.63 1.02 -19.83
C GLU A 30 -36.49 -0.29 -19.04
N ARG A 31 -36.89 -1.44 -19.60
CA ARG A 31 -37.03 -2.73 -18.87
C ARG A 31 -35.70 -3.23 -18.30
N ASP A 32 -34.60 -2.93 -18.99
CA ASP A 32 -33.27 -3.41 -18.67
C ASP A 32 -32.18 -2.38 -18.98
N SER A 33 -30.94 -2.77 -18.69
CA SER A 33 -29.72 -1.97 -18.90
C SER A 33 -29.36 -1.66 -20.35
N ASP A 34 -30.06 -2.25 -21.31
CA ASP A 34 -29.75 -2.16 -22.73
C ASP A 34 -30.84 -1.43 -23.53
N HIS A 35 -31.93 -1.02 -22.90
CA HIS A 35 -33.00 -0.26 -23.53
C HIS A 35 -33.15 1.13 -22.89
N VAL A 36 -33.12 2.17 -23.73
CA VAL A 36 -33.24 3.56 -23.28
C VAL A 36 -34.28 4.33 -24.10
N LEU A 37 -35.06 5.16 -23.41
CA LEU A 37 -35.98 6.12 -23.99
C LEU A 37 -35.27 7.46 -24.13
N VAL A 38 -35.14 7.94 -25.37
CA VAL A 38 -34.61 9.26 -25.66
C VAL A 38 -35.76 10.18 -26.01
N THR A 39 -35.94 11.23 -25.21
CA THR A 39 -36.95 12.26 -25.43
C THR A 39 -36.30 13.49 -26.08
N ASP A 40 -36.71 13.80 -27.30
CA ASP A 40 -36.33 15.03 -28.00
C ASP A 40 -37.22 16.18 -27.54
N SER A 41 -36.58 17.33 -27.29
CA SER A 41 -37.19 18.64 -27.00
C SER A 41 -38.23 19.10 -28.02
N SER A 42 -38.23 18.51 -29.22
CA SER A 42 -39.23 18.81 -30.23
C SER A 42 -40.58 18.15 -29.91
N ARG A 43 -40.74 16.88 -30.29
CA ARG A 43 -42.03 16.18 -30.34
C ARG A 43 -41.93 14.67 -30.25
N SER A 44 -40.72 14.10 -30.12
CA SER A 44 -40.53 12.66 -30.32
C SER A 44 -39.90 11.98 -29.11
N VAL A 45 -40.37 10.75 -28.86
CA VAL A 45 -39.79 9.81 -27.91
C VAL A 45 -39.36 8.60 -28.72
N ILE A 46 -38.10 8.21 -28.65
CA ILE A 46 -37.57 7.06 -29.39
C ILE A 46 -36.98 6.06 -28.40
N LEU A 47 -37.43 4.81 -28.50
CA LEU A 47 -36.87 3.68 -27.76
C LEU A 47 -35.70 3.10 -28.55
N TYR A 48 -34.53 3.03 -27.93
CA TYR A 48 -33.33 2.43 -28.52
C TYR A 48 -32.91 1.18 -27.77
N LYS A 49 -32.45 0.17 -28.51
CA LYS A 49 -31.58 -0.88 -27.99
C LYS A 49 -30.13 -0.43 -28.13
N VAL A 50 -29.48 -0.22 -27.00
CA VAL A 50 -28.17 0.42 -26.87
C VAL A 50 -27.06 -0.42 -27.48
N SER A 51 -27.06 -1.75 -27.28
CA SER A 51 -26.06 -2.66 -27.86
C SER A 51 -26.09 -2.72 -29.39
N ASP A 52 -27.29 -2.77 -29.98
CA ASP A 52 -27.47 -2.92 -31.43
C ASP A 52 -27.50 -1.58 -32.18
N GLN A 53 -27.50 -0.45 -31.46
CA GLN A 53 -27.63 0.91 -32.01
C GLN A 53 -28.90 1.10 -32.86
N LYS A 54 -29.98 0.38 -32.53
CA LYS A 54 -31.20 0.35 -33.31
C LYS A 54 -32.37 0.99 -32.56
N PRO A 55 -33.13 1.88 -33.21
CA PRO A 55 -34.43 2.29 -32.69
C PRO A 55 -35.40 1.11 -32.81
N LEU A 56 -36.09 0.80 -31.72
CA LEU A 56 -37.13 -0.23 -31.66
C LEU A 56 -38.53 0.34 -31.88
N GLY A 57 -38.74 1.60 -31.50
CA GLY A 57 -40.02 2.29 -31.61
C GLY A 57 -39.86 3.79 -31.48
N SER A 58 -40.82 4.53 -32.03
CA SER A 58 -40.88 5.99 -31.93
C SER A 58 -42.32 6.45 -31.78
N TRP A 59 -42.54 7.42 -30.90
CA TRP A 59 -43.82 8.07 -30.68
C TRP A 59 -43.64 9.57 -30.88
N THR A 60 -44.60 10.20 -31.56
CA THR A 60 -44.58 11.64 -31.80
C THR A 60 -45.90 12.28 -31.41
N VAL A 61 -45.86 13.41 -30.70
CA VAL A 61 -47.05 14.21 -30.40
C VAL A 61 -47.57 14.92 -31.65
N LYS A 62 -48.83 15.38 -31.61
CA LYS A 62 -49.47 16.03 -32.77
C LYS A 62 -48.75 17.32 -33.15
N GLN A 63 -48.89 17.74 -34.41
CA GLN A 63 -48.36 19.02 -34.86
C GLN A 63 -48.95 20.17 -34.03
N GLY A 64 -48.08 21.05 -33.53
CA GLY A 64 -48.45 22.14 -32.64
C GLY A 64 -48.35 21.82 -31.14
N GLN A 65 -48.13 20.55 -30.78
CA GLN A 65 -47.82 20.14 -29.40
C GLN A 65 -46.31 19.92 -29.22
N SER A 66 -45.87 19.95 -27.98
CA SER A 66 -44.51 19.68 -27.52
C SER A 66 -44.52 18.85 -26.23
N LEU A 67 -43.42 18.12 -26.01
CA LEU A 67 -43.22 17.35 -24.77
C LEU A 67 -42.62 18.28 -23.72
N THR A 68 -43.24 18.33 -22.54
CA THR A 68 -42.83 19.27 -21.47
C THR A 68 -41.77 18.70 -20.55
N CYS A 69 -41.63 17.36 -20.49
CA CYS A 69 -40.58 16.68 -19.75
C CYS A 69 -40.23 15.32 -20.39
N SER A 70 -39.17 14.68 -19.89
CA SER A 70 -38.74 13.35 -20.37
C SER A 70 -39.84 12.32 -20.19
N ALA A 71 -40.05 11.48 -21.21
CA ALA A 71 -40.92 10.32 -21.11
C ALA A 71 -40.25 9.22 -20.28
N VAL A 72 -41.04 8.52 -19.47
CA VAL A 72 -40.58 7.46 -18.57
C VAL A 72 -41.31 6.16 -18.82
N PHE A 73 -40.70 5.04 -18.43
CA PHE A 73 -41.33 3.73 -18.42
C PHE A 73 -41.89 3.41 -17.02
N ASN A 74 -43.15 2.99 -16.94
CA ASN A 74 -43.75 2.48 -15.71
C ASN A 74 -43.43 0.99 -15.57
N PHE A 75 -42.57 0.65 -14.62
CA PHE A 75 -42.14 -0.73 -14.38
C PHE A 75 -43.25 -1.63 -13.81
N GLN A 76 -44.29 -1.06 -13.20
CA GLN A 76 -45.40 -1.82 -12.61
C GLN A 76 -46.45 -2.19 -13.65
N THR A 77 -46.83 -1.24 -14.52
CA THR A 77 -47.86 -1.46 -15.55
C THR A 77 -47.30 -1.85 -16.91
N SER A 78 -45.99 -1.72 -17.12
CA SER A 78 -45.32 -1.88 -18.42
C SER A 78 -45.78 -0.90 -19.49
N GLU A 79 -46.17 0.32 -19.08
CA GLU A 79 -46.65 1.38 -19.97
C GLU A 79 -45.66 2.54 -20.05
N TYR A 80 -45.74 3.32 -21.13
CA TYR A 80 -44.95 4.53 -21.31
C TYR A 80 -45.76 5.76 -20.91
N VAL A 81 -45.15 6.65 -20.14
CA VAL A 81 -45.78 7.88 -19.64
C VAL A 81 -45.05 9.08 -20.25
N ALA A 82 -45.80 9.96 -20.91
CA ALA A 82 -45.29 11.19 -21.50
C ALA A 82 -46.26 12.34 -21.23
N VAL A 83 -45.73 13.54 -21.04
CA VAL A 83 -46.51 14.75 -20.76
C VAL A 83 -46.38 15.71 -21.94
N SER A 84 -47.52 16.09 -22.52
CA SER A 84 -47.61 17.08 -23.59
C SER A 84 -48.28 18.37 -23.13
N ASP A 85 -47.94 19.48 -23.75
CA ASP A 85 -48.53 20.81 -23.59
C ASP A 85 -50.00 20.92 -24.04
N ASN A 86 -50.89 20.18 -23.38
CA ASN A 86 -52.33 20.41 -23.49
C ASN A 86 -52.86 21.07 -22.21
N LYS A 87 -53.97 21.82 -22.33
CA LYS A 87 -54.61 22.73 -21.36
C LYS A 87 -54.99 22.11 -19.98
N VAL A 88 -54.09 21.41 -19.30
CA VAL A 88 -54.27 20.93 -17.93
C VAL A 88 -53.82 22.05 -16.99
N THR A 89 -54.65 22.35 -16.00
CA THR A 89 -54.64 23.55 -15.15
C THR A 89 -53.44 23.68 -14.19
N SER A 90 -52.46 22.78 -14.24
CA SER A 90 -51.33 22.77 -13.30
C SER A 90 -50.06 22.28 -14.00
N ASP A 91 -49.03 23.13 -14.01
CA ASP A 91 -47.81 22.88 -14.78
C ASP A 91 -46.96 21.76 -14.14
N ILE A 92 -46.83 20.64 -14.85
CA ILE A 92 -45.97 19.52 -14.47
C ILE A 92 -44.51 19.89 -14.80
N TYR A 93 -43.61 19.72 -13.82
CA TYR A 93 -42.18 19.93 -14.02
C TYR A 93 -41.51 18.67 -14.60
N ARG A 94 -41.74 17.50 -13.99
CA ARG A 94 -41.15 16.23 -14.43
C ARG A 94 -41.92 15.03 -13.91
N VAL A 95 -41.96 13.96 -14.71
CA VAL A 95 -42.34 12.61 -14.24
C VAL A 95 -41.06 11.83 -13.95
N LEU A 96 -40.98 11.22 -12.78
CA LEU A 96 -39.82 10.46 -12.32
C LEU A 96 -40.23 8.99 -12.16
N SER A 97 -39.43 8.06 -12.67
CA SER A 97 -39.67 6.63 -12.54
C SER A 97 -38.41 5.94 -12.03
N ILE A 98 -38.59 4.95 -11.16
CA ILE A 98 -37.52 4.08 -10.67
C ILE A 98 -37.99 2.61 -10.72
N PRO A 99 -37.09 1.64 -10.92
CA PRO A 99 -37.48 0.23 -11.04
C PRO A 99 -38.27 -0.28 -9.84
N SER A 100 -39.36 -1.02 -10.11
CA SER A 100 -40.27 -1.61 -9.10
C SER A 100 -41.17 -0.63 -8.32
N TRP A 101 -41.12 0.67 -8.61
CA TRP A 101 -41.96 1.68 -7.98
C TRP A 101 -42.91 2.33 -8.97
N GLU A 102 -44.00 2.88 -8.43
CA GLU A 102 -44.92 3.69 -9.19
C GLU A 102 -44.24 5.01 -9.61
N PRO A 103 -44.45 5.48 -10.85
CA PRO A 103 -43.99 6.79 -11.27
C PRO A 103 -44.58 7.92 -10.42
N VAL A 104 -43.80 8.98 -10.27
CA VAL A 104 -44.14 10.15 -9.45
C VAL A 104 -44.13 11.39 -10.32
N VAL A 105 -45.13 12.24 -10.14
CA VAL A 105 -45.27 13.53 -10.82
C VAL A 105 -44.82 14.63 -9.87
N LEU A 106 -43.80 15.39 -10.28
CA LEU A 106 -43.33 16.61 -9.64
C LEU A 106 -43.91 17.81 -10.40
N PHE A 107 -44.64 18.66 -9.70
CA PHE A 107 -45.22 19.90 -10.23
C PHE A 107 -44.25 21.07 -10.13
N GLN A 108 -44.45 22.10 -10.97
CA GLN A 108 -43.68 23.33 -10.87
C GLN A 108 -43.88 24.05 -9.53
N SER A 109 -45.01 23.83 -8.86
CA SER A 109 -45.30 24.31 -7.51
C SER A 109 -44.52 23.56 -6.40
N GLY A 110 -43.74 22.53 -6.76
CA GLY A 110 -43.01 21.65 -5.84
C GLY A 110 -43.85 20.54 -5.20
N ALA A 111 -45.16 20.50 -5.45
CA ALA A 111 -45.99 19.37 -5.04
C ALA A 111 -45.56 18.07 -5.73
N VAL A 112 -45.70 16.97 -5.00
CA VAL A 112 -45.34 15.63 -5.46
C VAL A 112 -46.54 14.71 -5.29
N ARG A 113 -46.89 13.95 -6.32
CA ARG A 113 -47.99 12.98 -6.31
C ARG A 113 -47.62 11.70 -7.04
N LEU A 114 -48.15 10.58 -6.56
CA LEU A 114 -48.13 9.29 -7.27
C LEU A 114 -48.99 9.37 -8.54
N LEU A 115 -48.56 8.72 -9.60
CA LEU A 115 -49.20 8.81 -10.91
C LEU A 115 -50.63 8.24 -10.91
N ASP A 116 -50.85 7.05 -10.36
CA ASP A 116 -52.14 6.37 -10.28
C ASP A 116 -53.13 7.16 -9.41
N SER A 117 -52.64 7.75 -8.31
CA SER A 117 -53.44 8.67 -7.50
C SER A 117 -53.92 9.86 -8.34
N LEU A 118 -53.06 10.43 -9.18
CA LEU A 118 -53.41 11.53 -10.07
C LEU A 118 -54.36 11.10 -11.20
N LEU A 119 -54.15 9.93 -11.78
CA LEU A 119 -55.02 9.41 -12.83
C LEU A 119 -56.42 9.05 -12.29
N SER A 120 -56.50 8.60 -11.04
CA SER A 120 -57.78 8.31 -10.37
C SER A 120 -58.60 9.56 -10.05
N ALA A 121 -57.93 10.69 -9.77
CA ALA A 121 -58.56 11.97 -9.46
C ALA A 121 -57.86 13.16 -10.16
N PRO A 122 -58.04 13.34 -11.49
CA PRO A 122 -57.29 14.34 -12.27
C PRO A 122 -57.58 15.80 -11.89
N GLN A 123 -58.74 16.08 -11.29
CA GLN A 123 -59.15 17.42 -10.84
C GLN A 123 -58.83 17.69 -9.36
N GLN A 124 -58.01 16.85 -8.72
CA GLN A 124 -57.59 17.10 -7.35
C GLN A 124 -56.82 18.42 -7.21
N PRO A 125 -56.99 19.15 -6.10
CA PRO A 125 -56.20 20.35 -5.85
C PRO A 125 -54.73 19.98 -5.67
N ILE A 126 -53.85 20.78 -6.27
CA ILE A 126 -52.41 20.65 -6.14
C ILE A 126 -51.94 21.78 -5.22
N GLU A 127 -51.17 21.41 -4.19
CA GLU A 127 -50.65 22.36 -3.21
C GLU A 127 -49.50 23.19 -3.79
N ASP A 128 -49.39 24.45 -3.32
CA ASP A 128 -48.24 25.30 -3.59
C ASP A 128 -47.21 25.14 -2.47
N VAL A 129 -46.20 24.30 -2.71
CA VAL A 129 -45.13 24.03 -1.75
C VAL A 129 -44.03 25.09 -1.85
N LEU A 130 -43.77 25.58 -3.06
CA LEU A 130 -42.77 26.60 -3.35
C LEU A 130 -43.36 28.01 -3.28
N SER A 131 -42.50 28.97 -2.97
CA SER A 131 -42.84 30.39 -3.05
C SER A 131 -42.94 30.87 -4.50
N GLN A 132 -43.72 31.94 -4.77
CA GLN A 132 -44.02 32.41 -6.14
C GLN A 132 -42.80 32.77 -7.02
N GLU A 133 -41.63 33.02 -6.42
CA GLU A 133 -40.39 33.39 -7.12
C GLU A 133 -39.33 32.26 -7.07
N GLU A 134 -39.69 31.09 -6.56
CA GLU A 134 -38.79 29.96 -6.39
C GLU A 134 -38.99 28.95 -7.53
N SER A 135 -37.90 28.64 -8.24
CA SER A 135 -37.95 27.78 -9.44
C SER A 135 -37.12 26.52 -9.26
N ILE A 136 -37.63 25.39 -9.73
CA ILE A 136 -36.92 24.09 -9.67
C ILE A 136 -35.79 24.07 -10.72
N ARG A 137 -34.59 23.71 -10.28
CA ARG A 137 -33.39 23.64 -11.14
C ARG A 137 -33.00 22.20 -11.49
N TRP A 138 -33.21 21.27 -10.58
CA TRP A 138 -32.85 19.87 -10.79
C TRP A 138 -33.74 18.96 -9.94
N SER A 139 -33.98 17.73 -10.41
CA SER A 139 -34.72 16.71 -9.66
C SER A 139 -34.28 15.30 -10.00
N THR A 140 -34.43 14.39 -9.05
CA THR A 140 -34.25 12.95 -9.21
C THR A 140 -35.14 12.18 -8.23
N CYS A 141 -35.29 10.88 -8.44
CA CYS A 141 -35.97 9.98 -7.53
C CYS A 141 -35.05 8.80 -7.17
N ILE A 142 -35.05 8.40 -5.90
CA ILE A 142 -34.22 7.31 -5.39
C ILE A 142 -35.05 6.42 -4.46
N ALA A 143 -34.83 5.11 -4.53
CA ALA A 143 -35.35 4.15 -3.56
C ALA A 143 -34.47 4.13 -2.30
N ALA A 144 -35.06 4.35 -1.13
CA ALA A 144 -34.40 4.23 0.17
C ALA A 144 -34.73 2.90 0.88
N GLU A 145 -34.03 2.62 1.99
CA GLU A 145 -34.28 1.45 2.81
C GLU A 145 -35.73 1.42 3.35
N LYS A 146 -36.31 0.21 3.45
CA LYS A 146 -37.68 -0.06 3.96
C LYS A 146 -38.84 0.44 3.09
N GLN A 147 -38.79 0.19 1.77
CA GLN A 147 -39.92 0.52 0.89
C GLN A 147 -40.32 2.01 0.93
N GLN A 148 -39.32 2.91 0.98
CA GLN A 148 -39.57 4.34 0.92
C GLN A 148 -39.04 4.92 -0.40
N GLN A 149 -39.90 5.56 -1.16
CA GLN A 149 -39.54 6.34 -2.34
C GLN A 149 -39.26 7.79 -1.92
N LEU A 150 -38.10 8.32 -2.31
CA LEU A 150 -37.68 9.69 -2.05
C LEU A 150 -37.58 10.46 -3.36
N VAL A 151 -38.25 11.61 -3.42
CA VAL A 151 -38.08 12.62 -4.48
C VAL A 151 -37.18 13.72 -3.94
N ILE A 152 -36.12 14.01 -4.68
CA ILE A 152 -35.09 14.97 -4.32
C ILE A 152 -35.07 16.02 -5.41
N PHE A 153 -35.18 17.29 -5.04
CA PHE A 153 -35.08 18.38 -6.02
C PHE A 153 -34.43 19.61 -5.42
N THR A 154 -33.79 20.41 -6.27
CA THR A 154 -33.18 21.68 -5.89
C THR A 154 -33.93 22.84 -6.52
N THR A 155 -34.00 23.95 -5.79
CA THR A 155 -34.63 25.18 -6.25
C THR A 155 -33.69 26.35 -6.14
N GLU A 156 -34.04 27.44 -6.82
CA GLU A 156 -33.37 28.73 -6.71
C GLU A 156 -34.40 29.84 -6.43
N GLN A 157 -34.09 30.69 -5.45
CA GLN A 157 -34.87 31.88 -5.10
C GLN A 157 -33.91 33.05 -4.81
N LYS A 158 -33.94 34.10 -5.63
CA LYS A 158 -33.06 35.29 -5.45
C LYS A 158 -31.57 34.93 -5.26
N GLY A 159 -31.09 33.91 -5.96
CA GLY A 159 -29.72 33.37 -5.87
C GLY A 159 -29.43 32.52 -4.63
N GLU A 160 -30.41 32.26 -3.75
CA GLU A 160 -30.31 31.20 -2.73
C GLU A 160 -30.68 29.88 -3.37
N HIS A 161 -29.99 28.80 -2.98
CA HIS A 161 -30.32 27.46 -3.43
C HIS A 161 -30.85 26.63 -2.27
N PHE A 162 -31.93 25.89 -2.52
CA PHE A 162 -32.52 24.99 -1.54
C PHE A 162 -32.54 23.55 -2.07
N LEU A 163 -32.46 22.60 -1.15
CA LEU A 163 -32.64 21.18 -1.40
C LEU A 163 -33.91 20.73 -0.68
N TYR A 164 -34.81 20.10 -1.42
CA TYR A 164 -36.04 19.51 -0.91
C TYR A 164 -35.95 17.99 -0.96
N LEU A 165 -36.30 17.35 0.14
CA LEU A 165 -36.42 15.90 0.27
C LEU A 165 -37.87 15.54 0.59
N GLN A 166 -38.56 14.92 -0.36
CA GLN A 166 -39.93 14.45 -0.19
C GLN A 166 -39.95 12.92 -0.09
N GLY A 167 -40.27 12.39 1.07
CA GLY A 167 -40.68 11.00 1.24
C GLY A 167 -42.15 10.82 0.92
N LEU A 168 -42.52 9.74 0.24
CA LEU A 168 -43.91 9.47 -0.15
C LEU A 168 -44.65 8.55 0.83
N ASN A 169 -43.95 7.65 1.51
CA ASN A 169 -44.53 6.70 2.46
C ASN A 169 -43.62 6.51 3.70
N PRO A 170 -43.91 7.16 4.85
CA PRO A 170 -44.93 8.19 5.05
C PRO A 170 -44.59 9.50 4.30
N ASN A 171 -45.62 10.31 4.03
CA ASN A 171 -45.44 11.60 3.38
C ASN A 171 -44.67 12.56 4.30
N SER A 172 -43.47 12.99 3.90
CA SER A 172 -42.65 13.91 4.69
C SER A 172 -41.83 14.82 3.80
N LEU A 173 -41.89 16.14 4.04
CA LEU A 173 -41.10 17.11 3.31
C LEU A 173 -40.04 17.75 4.21
N GLN A 174 -38.80 17.80 3.75
CA GLN A 174 -37.70 18.50 4.42
C GLN A 174 -37.09 19.52 3.46
N ARG A 175 -36.80 20.72 3.98
CA ARG A 175 -36.18 21.81 3.23
C ARG A 175 -34.84 22.19 3.87
N TYR A 176 -33.82 22.22 3.04
CA TYR A 176 -32.45 22.56 3.42
C TYR A 176 -31.96 23.74 2.59
N ARG A 177 -31.22 24.67 3.21
CA ARG A 177 -30.54 25.76 2.51
C ARG A 177 -29.11 25.33 2.21
N LEU A 178 -28.75 25.36 0.94
CA LEU A 178 -27.39 25.05 0.49
C LEU A 178 -26.50 26.27 0.72
N GLU A 179 -25.26 26.04 1.16
CA GLU A 179 -24.27 27.09 1.28
C GLU A 179 -23.94 27.70 -0.09
N ARG A 180 -23.95 29.03 -0.14
CA ARG A 180 -23.60 29.81 -1.33
C ARG A 180 -22.09 29.82 -1.57
N GLU A 181 -21.73 29.86 -2.85
CA GLU A 181 -20.39 30.24 -3.30
C GLU A 181 -20.26 31.77 -3.33
N GLU A 182 -19.35 32.28 -4.16
CA GLU A 182 -19.22 33.69 -4.46
C GLU A 182 -20.52 34.27 -5.05
N PRO A 183 -20.83 35.55 -4.77
CA PRO A 183 -22.02 36.21 -5.31
C PRO A 183 -22.07 36.12 -6.84
N GLY A 184 -23.19 35.67 -7.38
CA GLY A 184 -23.42 35.60 -8.83
C GLY A 184 -23.08 34.25 -9.48
N LEU A 185 -22.55 33.28 -8.74
CA LEU A 185 -22.34 31.91 -9.24
C LEU A 185 -23.47 30.98 -8.79
N SER A 186 -24.08 30.28 -9.75
CA SER A 186 -25.03 29.19 -9.50
C SER A 186 -24.45 27.85 -9.96
N PRO A 187 -24.80 26.72 -9.32
CA PRO A 187 -24.35 25.41 -9.77
C PRO A 187 -24.82 25.08 -11.20
N LEU A 188 -23.92 24.53 -12.01
CA LEU A 188 -24.21 24.07 -13.39
C LEU A 188 -24.94 22.73 -13.41
N SER A 189 -24.62 21.85 -12.47
CA SER A 189 -25.21 20.51 -12.41
C SER A 189 -25.27 19.99 -10.98
N PHE A 190 -26.20 19.07 -10.77
CA PHE A 190 -26.41 18.35 -9.52
C PHE A 190 -26.49 16.85 -9.80
N SER A 191 -26.04 16.07 -8.83
CA SER A 191 -26.16 14.62 -8.78
C SER A 191 -26.38 14.21 -7.34
N ALA A 192 -27.26 13.24 -7.09
CA ALA A 192 -27.46 12.70 -5.75
C ALA A 192 -27.30 11.19 -5.73
N CYS A 193 -26.77 10.66 -4.63
CA CYS A 193 -26.79 9.24 -4.33
C CYS A 193 -27.21 9.01 -2.88
N TYR A 194 -27.81 7.85 -2.63
CA TYR A 194 -28.24 7.42 -1.30
C TYR A 194 -27.34 6.29 -0.80
N ARG A 195 -26.72 6.47 0.37
CA ARG A 195 -25.86 5.46 1.01
C ARG A 195 -25.96 5.57 2.52
N ASN A 196 -26.01 4.44 3.22
CA ASN A 196 -26.01 4.39 4.69
C ASN A 196 -27.02 5.35 5.33
N ARG A 197 -28.24 5.46 4.78
CA ARG A 197 -29.29 6.40 5.21
C ARG A 197 -28.98 7.89 5.07
N HIS A 198 -27.97 8.24 4.30
CA HIS A 198 -27.60 9.61 3.97
C HIS A 198 -27.76 9.86 2.48
N ILE A 199 -28.15 11.08 2.15
CA ILE A 199 -28.17 11.61 0.79
C ILE A 199 -26.92 12.45 0.63
N PHE A 200 -26.14 12.09 -0.39
CA PHE A 200 -24.95 12.81 -0.81
C PHE A 200 -25.33 13.59 -2.06
N LEU A 201 -25.49 14.90 -1.93
CA LEU A 201 -25.74 15.80 -3.05
C LEU A 201 -24.40 16.37 -3.52
N THR A 202 -23.99 16.03 -4.73
CA THR A 202 -22.80 16.55 -5.40
C THR A 202 -23.22 17.59 -6.45
N TYR A 203 -22.51 18.72 -6.51
CA TYR A 203 -22.83 19.79 -7.43
C TYR A 203 -21.60 20.54 -7.92
N LEU A 204 -21.59 20.88 -9.20
CA LEU A 204 -20.48 21.51 -9.92
C LEU A 204 -20.78 22.99 -10.15
N TYR A 205 -19.83 23.86 -9.82
CA TYR A 205 -19.90 25.28 -10.14
C TYR A 205 -19.14 25.66 -11.43
N PRO A 206 -19.49 26.79 -12.06
CA PRO A 206 -18.79 27.31 -13.23
C PRO A 206 -17.29 27.57 -13.02
N ASN A 207 -16.86 27.77 -11.78
CA ASN A 207 -15.45 27.94 -11.43
C ASN A 207 -14.69 26.61 -11.27
N GLY A 208 -15.29 25.47 -11.65
CA GLY A 208 -14.68 24.14 -11.60
C GLY A 208 -14.63 23.52 -10.20
N ARG A 209 -15.21 24.17 -9.18
CA ARG A 209 -15.31 23.58 -7.83
C ARG A 209 -16.48 22.60 -7.79
N VAL A 210 -16.18 21.38 -7.34
CA VAL A 210 -17.18 20.34 -7.08
C VAL A 210 -17.37 20.23 -5.57
N TYR A 211 -18.58 20.50 -5.11
CA TYR A 211 -18.94 20.40 -3.70
C TYR A 211 -19.80 19.17 -3.44
N GLN A 212 -19.83 18.74 -2.19
CA GLN A 212 -20.76 17.74 -1.70
C GLN A 212 -21.38 18.19 -0.38
N SER A 213 -22.70 18.06 -0.31
CA SER A 213 -23.49 18.24 0.91
C SER A 213 -24.09 16.90 1.32
N VAL A 214 -24.06 16.60 2.61
CA VAL A 214 -24.56 15.34 3.16
C VAL A 214 -25.72 15.64 4.10
N THR A 215 -26.84 14.96 3.88
CA THR A 215 -28.05 15.08 4.73
C THR A 215 -28.53 13.69 5.14
N SER A 216 -29.01 13.54 6.37
CA SER A 216 -29.60 12.28 6.82
C SER A 216 -31.08 12.23 6.49
N VAL A 217 -31.56 11.07 6.04
CA VAL A 217 -33.01 10.84 5.88
C VAL A 217 -33.59 10.60 7.27
N ARG A 218 -34.09 11.66 7.91
CA ARG A 218 -34.65 11.55 9.27
C ARG A 218 -35.93 10.73 9.25
N ALA A 219 -35.98 9.67 10.06
CA ALA A 219 -37.23 9.03 10.46
C ALA A 219 -37.85 9.90 11.56
N GLN A 220 -38.92 10.60 11.21
CA GLN A 220 -39.89 11.33 12.03
C GLN A 220 -39.57 11.58 13.52
N GLY A 221 -39.59 12.87 13.91
CA GLY A 221 -39.58 13.34 15.30
C GLY A 221 -39.27 14.83 15.36
N GLY A 222 -40.29 15.68 15.22
CA GLY A 222 -40.17 17.14 15.34
C GLY A 222 -41.12 17.88 14.41
N ASP A 223 -42.28 18.25 14.96
CA ASP A 223 -43.10 19.36 14.48
C ASP A 223 -42.28 20.65 14.65
N ASP A 224 -41.94 21.33 13.56
CA ASP A 224 -42.19 22.77 13.44
C ASP A 224 -41.83 23.27 12.03
N GLY A 225 -42.68 24.18 11.55
CA GLY A 225 -42.68 24.68 10.19
C GLY A 225 -41.43 25.48 9.76
N ALA A 226 -41.31 25.58 8.44
CA ALA A 226 -40.78 26.72 7.69
C ALA A 226 -39.30 27.12 7.81
N GLN A 227 -38.51 26.60 8.76
CA GLN A 227 -37.09 26.98 8.87
C GLN A 227 -36.19 26.07 8.03
N SER A 228 -35.62 26.64 6.96
CA SER A 228 -34.60 25.97 6.15
C SER A 228 -33.35 25.69 7.00
N LEU A 229 -33.03 24.42 7.21
CA LEU A 229 -31.81 24.04 7.91
C LEU A 229 -30.59 24.30 7.00
N PRO A 230 -29.55 25.04 7.43
CA PRO A 230 -28.34 25.17 6.65
C PRO A 230 -27.64 23.80 6.57
N VAL A 231 -27.20 23.41 5.37
CA VAL A 231 -26.46 22.17 5.15
C VAL A 231 -25.03 22.52 4.77
N PRO A 232 -24.03 22.08 5.56
CA PRO A 232 -22.65 22.33 5.23
C PRO A 232 -22.26 21.59 3.96
N ARG A 233 -21.26 22.14 3.26
CA ARG A 233 -20.66 21.50 2.10
C ARG A 233 -19.17 21.27 2.31
N SER A 234 -18.67 20.19 1.73
CA SER A 234 -17.24 19.90 1.62
C SER A 234 -16.81 20.04 0.17
N LEU A 235 -15.66 20.68 -0.06
CA LEU A 235 -15.02 20.70 -1.38
C LEU A 235 -14.49 19.30 -1.70
N LEU A 236 -15.00 18.67 -2.77
CA LEU A 236 -14.55 17.36 -3.23
C LEU A 236 -13.36 17.46 -4.19
N LEU A 237 -13.49 18.32 -5.20
CA LEU A 237 -12.52 18.45 -6.29
C LEU A 237 -12.44 19.91 -6.76
N VAL A 238 -11.25 20.32 -7.19
CA VAL A 238 -11.04 21.55 -7.97
C VAL A 238 -10.60 21.11 -9.35
N LEU A 239 -11.48 21.31 -10.32
CA LEU A 239 -11.23 20.94 -11.70
C LEU A 239 -10.44 22.04 -12.40
N PRO A 240 -9.57 21.69 -13.38
CA PRO A 240 -8.91 22.70 -14.18
C PRO A 240 -9.95 23.47 -14.98
N VAL A 241 -10.05 24.77 -14.73
CA VAL A 241 -10.78 25.69 -15.59
C VAL A 241 -9.74 26.49 -16.35
N GLY A 242 -9.96 26.68 -17.66
CA GLY A 242 -9.12 27.54 -18.47
C GLY A 242 -9.34 29.02 -18.13
N GLU A 243 -9.19 29.89 -19.11
CA GLU A 243 -9.57 31.30 -18.94
C GLU A 243 -11.10 31.43 -18.92
N GLY A 244 -11.67 31.91 -17.81
CA GLY A 244 -13.11 32.19 -17.66
C GLY A 244 -13.86 31.19 -16.78
N LEU A 245 -15.18 31.12 -16.97
CA LEU A 245 -16.10 30.20 -16.28
C LEU A 245 -16.59 29.13 -17.26
N LEU A 246 -16.84 27.93 -16.75
CA LEU A 246 -17.46 26.85 -17.51
C LEU A 246 -18.90 27.25 -17.87
N GLU A 247 -19.24 27.22 -19.16
CA GLU A 247 -20.60 27.53 -19.63
C GLU A 247 -21.50 26.29 -19.62
N ALA A 248 -20.97 25.12 -19.97
CA ALA A 248 -21.74 23.90 -20.20
C ALA A 248 -20.98 22.66 -19.70
N ALA A 249 -21.05 22.41 -18.39
CA ALA A 249 -20.40 21.27 -17.76
C ALA A 249 -21.34 20.51 -16.82
N SER A 250 -21.14 19.21 -16.69
CA SER A 250 -21.91 18.36 -15.78
C SER A 250 -21.02 17.38 -15.03
N ALA A 251 -21.30 17.20 -13.74
CA ALA A 251 -20.66 16.22 -12.88
C ALA A 251 -21.68 15.19 -12.39
N LEU A 252 -21.36 13.90 -12.57
CA LEU A 252 -22.22 12.78 -12.22
C LEU A 252 -21.45 11.79 -11.36
N VAL A 253 -22.01 11.42 -10.20
CA VAL A 253 -21.43 10.41 -9.30
C VAL A 253 -21.58 9.03 -9.94
N LEU A 254 -20.47 8.31 -10.12
CA LEU A 254 -20.46 6.95 -10.67
C LEU A 254 -20.51 5.90 -9.57
N ASP A 255 -19.70 6.08 -8.53
CA ASP A 255 -19.62 5.18 -7.37
C ASP A 255 -19.17 5.94 -6.10
N GLU A 256 -18.59 5.24 -5.11
CA GLU A 256 -18.13 5.84 -3.86
C GLU A 256 -16.93 6.77 -3.98
N ALA A 257 -16.11 6.58 -5.01
CA ALA A 257 -14.84 7.26 -5.15
C ALA A 257 -14.66 7.93 -6.51
N HIS A 258 -15.60 7.80 -7.46
CA HIS A 258 -15.46 8.27 -8.83
C HIS A 258 -16.60 9.18 -9.25
N VAL A 259 -16.24 10.27 -9.91
CA VAL A 259 -17.15 11.24 -10.52
C VAL A 259 -16.78 11.39 -12.00
N ALA A 260 -17.76 11.21 -12.89
CA ALA A 260 -17.63 11.58 -14.28
C ALA A 260 -17.92 13.06 -14.45
N VAL A 261 -17.08 13.76 -15.21
CA VAL A 261 -17.25 15.17 -15.53
C VAL A 261 -17.14 15.35 -17.03
N VAL A 262 -18.10 16.07 -17.62
CA VAL A 262 -18.08 16.46 -19.04
C VAL A 262 -18.08 17.97 -19.18
N GLY A 263 -17.44 18.50 -20.22
CA GLY A 263 -17.39 19.94 -20.51
C GLY A 263 -16.33 20.69 -19.72
N VAL A 264 -15.30 19.97 -19.26
CA VAL A 264 -14.16 20.53 -18.53
C VAL A 264 -12.88 20.18 -19.31
N PRO A 265 -11.93 21.12 -19.45
CA PRO A 265 -10.69 20.84 -20.17
C PRO A 265 -9.86 19.77 -19.46
N HIS A 266 -9.14 18.97 -20.23
CA HIS A 266 -8.19 18.03 -19.66
C HIS A 266 -6.99 18.80 -19.07
N PRO A 267 -6.43 18.45 -17.90
CA PRO A 267 -5.30 19.16 -17.28
C PRO A 267 -4.08 19.33 -18.19
N SER A 268 -3.86 18.39 -19.11
CA SER A 268 -2.75 18.42 -20.07
C SER A 268 -3.14 18.90 -21.48
N ALA A 269 -4.43 19.14 -21.74
CA ALA A 269 -4.87 19.72 -23.00
C ALA A 269 -5.09 21.21 -22.77
N GLY A 270 -4.55 22.06 -23.66
CA GLY A 270 -4.79 23.50 -23.59
C GLY A 270 -6.28 23.87 -23.66
N ALA A 271 -6.59 25.14 -23.42
CA ALA A 271 -7.95 25.64 -23.50
C ALA A 271 -8.58 25.40 -24.89
N GLY A 272 -9.88 25.06 -24.93
CA GLY A 272 -10.68 24.98 -26.16
C GLY A 272 -11.08 23.58 -26.64
N ARG A 273 -10.73 22.51 -25.91
CA ARG A 273 -11.24 21.15 -26.17
C ARG A 273 -12.00 20.64 -24.95
N ASP A 274 -13.20 20.12 -25.19
CA ASP A 274 -14.03 19.54 -24.15
C ASP A 274 -13.71 18.05 -23.98
N PHE A 275 -13.63 17.62 -22.73
CA PHE A 275 -13.35 16.23 -22.39
C PHE A 275 -14.46 15.64 -21.53
N LEU A 276 -14.62 14.32 -21.69
CA LEU A 276 -15.20 13.47 -20.66
C LEU A 276 -14.05 12.93 -19.81
N CYS A 277 -14.11 13.19 -18.50
CA CYS A 277 -13.10 12.80 -17.53
C CYS A 277 -13.72 11.99 -16.39
N ILE A 278 -13.02 10.96 -15.92
CA ILE A 278 -13.35 10.28 -14.66
C ILE A 278 -12.31 10.66 -13.62
N TRP A 279 -12.77 11.33 -12.57
CA TRP A 279 -11.97 11.77 -11.43
C TRP A 279 -12.19 10.86 -10.24
N ASN A 280 -11.13 10.58 -9.50
CA ASN A 280 -11.20 9.92 -8.21
C ASN A 280 -11.27 10.96 -7.10
N THR A 281 -12.34 10.94 -6.30
CA THR A 281 -12.58 11.90 -5.22
C THR A 281 -11.74 11.63 -3.97
N ASN A 282 -11.35 10.37 -3.73
CA ASN A 282 -10.55 10.02 -2.54
C ASN A 282 -9.10 10.52 -2.66
N PHE A 283 -8.54 10.45 -3.87
CA PHE A 283 -7.16 10.86 -4.15
C PHE A 283 -7.07 12.16 -4.94
N GLN A 284 -8.19 12.74 -5.36
CA GLN A 284 -8.28 13.94 -6.20
C GLN A 284 -7.48 13.83 -7.51
N THR A 285 -7.42 12.63 -8.08
CA THR A 285 -6.67 12.34 -9.30
C THR A 285 -7.56 12.10 -10.50
N LEU A 286 -7.14 12.59 -11.67
CA LEU A 286 -7.74 12.21 -12.94
C LEU A 286 -7.32 10.79 -13.30
N GLN A 287 -8.28 9.90 -13.58
CA GLN A 287 -7.99 8.50 -13.90
C GLN A 287 -8.19 8.14 -15.37
N ALA A 288 -9.18 8.74 -16.03
CA ALA A 288 -9.45 8.55 -17.44
C ALA A 288 -9.94 9.85 -18.08
N GLY A 289 -9.57 10.09 -19.34
CA GLY A 289 -10.00 11.24 -20.11
C GLY A 289 -10.23 10.85 -21.57
N LYS A 290 -11.30 11.36 -22.17
CA LYS A 290 -11.64 11.16 -23.59
C LYS A 290 -12.06 12.48 -24.20
N GLU A 291 -11.40 12.87 -25.28
CA GLU A 291 -11.74 14.08 -26.04
C GLU A 291 -13.11 13.89 -26.71
N MET A 292 -13.97 14.89 -26.60
CA MET A 292 -15.31 14.88 -27.19
C MET A 292 -15.34 15.75 -28.45
N ALA A 293 -15.93 15.23 -29.53
CA ALA A 293 -16.00 15.95 -30.79
C ALA A 293 -17.20 16.91 -30.84
N GLY A 294 -16.98 18.18 -31.16
CA GLY A 294 -18.03 19.19 -31.24
C GLY A 294 -18.44 19.75 -29.86
N ARG A 295 -19.50 20.56 -29.85
CA ARG A 295 -19.93 21.32 -28.66
C ARG A 295 -20.54 20.41 -27.58
N ILE A 296 -20.15 20.61 -26.32
CA ILE A 296 -20.82 20.01 -25.16
C ILE A 296 -22.00 20.87 -24.68
N TYR A 297 -23.03 20.21 -24.16
CA TYR A 297 -24.29 20.83 -23.72
C TYR A 297 -24.52 20.77 -22.20
N GLY A 298 -23.53 20.34 -21.40
CA GLY A 298 -23.67 20.25 -19.95
C GLY A 298 -24.68 19.19 -19.48
N GLN A 299 -24.91 18.15 -20.27
CA GLN A 299 -25.81 17.05 -19.95
C GLN A 299 -25.04 15.71 -19.94
N LEU A 300 -25.36 14.86 -18.98
CA LEU A 300 -24.69 13.58 -18.75
C LEU A 300 -25.66 12.62 -18.06
N TRP A 301 -25.82 11.42 -18.63
CA TRP A 301 -26.58 10.33 -18.02
C TRP A 301 -25.69 9.09 -17.84
N SER A 302 -25.99 8.25 -16.84
CA SER A 302 -25.26 7.01 -16.59
C SER A 302 -26.22 5.87 -16.33
N PHE A 303 -26.10 4.79 -17.11
CA PHE A 303 -26.86 3.57 -16.94
C PHE A 303 -25.97 2.35 -17.14
N SER A 304 -25.94 1.44 -16.17
CA SER A 304 -25.25 0.14 -16.27
C SER A 304 -23.84 0.22 -16.87
N ASN A 305 -23.00 1.07 -16.27
CA ASN A 305 -21.62 1.32 -16.67
C ASN A 305 -21.45 1.93 -18.08
N LYS A 306 -22.48 2.62 -18.60
CA LYS A 306 -22.42 3.37 -19.85
C LYS A 306 -22.82 4.82 -19.59
N LEU A 307 -22.03 5.75 -20.11
CA LEU A 307 -22.32 7.18 -20.08
C LEU A 307 -22.95 7.60 -21.40
N LEU A 308 -24.09 8.29 -21.34
CA LEU A 308 -24.72 8.89 -22.51
C LEU A 308 -24.50 10.39 -22.51
N ILE A 309 -23.91 10.88 -23.60
CA ILE A 309 -23.45 12.27 -23.71
C ILE A 309 -23.93 12.86 -25.03
N PRO A 310 -24.73 13.93 -25.00
CA PRO A 310 -25.02 14.71 -26.18
C PRO A 310 -23.84 15.63 -26.46
N HIS A 311 -23.31 15.56 -27.68
CA HIS A 311 -22.24 16.43 -28.13
C HIS A 311 -22.35 16.69 -29.63
N GLY A 312 -22.06 17.91 -30.08
CA GLY A 312 -22.19 18.29 -31.48
C GLY A 312 -23.60 18.06 -32.02
N LYS A 313 -23.78 17.01 -32.83
CA LYS A 313 -25.10 16.63 -33.39
C LYS A 313 -25.47 15.18 -33.06
N THR A 314 -24.82 14.60 -32.06
CA THR A 314 -24.84 13.17 -31.80
C THR A 314 -25.03 12.90 -30.31
N LEU A 315 -25.78 11.84 -30.01
CA LEU A 315 -25.82 11.24 -28.67
C LEU A 315 -24.90 10.03 -28.69
N SER A 316 -23.82 10.08 -27.91
CA SER A 316 -22.83 8.99 -27.84
C SER A 316 -22.96 8.20 -26.56
N VAL A 317 -22.66 6.91 -26.64
CA VAL A 317 -22.61 5.97 -25.52
C VAL A 317 -21.16 5.58 -25.28
N ILE A 318 -20.66 5.82 -24.07
CA ILE A 318 -19.27 5.56 -23.68
C ILE A 318 -19.29 4.60 -22.48
N PRO A 319 -18.93 3.32 -22.67
CA PRO A 319 -18.78 2.39 -21.57
C PRO A 319 -17.61 2.79 -20.66
N PHE A 320 -17.74 2.52 -19.37
CA PHE A 320 -16.70 2.80 -18.39
C PHE A 320 -16.54 1.64 -17.40
N GLU A 321 -15.39 1.60 -16.74
CA GLU A 321 -15.16 0.73 -15.60
C GLU A 321 -14.57 1.53 -14.45
N CYS A 322 -15.10 1.30 -13.24
CA CYS A 322 -14.63 1.91 -12.01
C CYS A 322 -14.20 0.81 -11.02
N PRO A 323 -12.90 0.45 -10.96
CA PRO A 323 -12.41 -0.50 -9.97
C PRO A 323 -12.38 0.15 -8.58
N LYS A 324 -12.37 -0.66 -7.51
CA LYS A 324 -12.25 -0.14 -6.13
C LYS A 324 -11.05 0.79 -6.00
N SER A 325 -11.30 1.97 -5.44
CA SER A 325 -10.29 3.00 -5.21
C SER A 325 -9.21 2.48 -4.26
N SER A 326 -7.96 2.46 -4.72
CA SER A 326 -6.78 2.11 -3.94
C SER A 326 -5.61 3.03 -4.31
N LEU A 327 -4.65 3.21 -3.40
CA LEU A 327 -3.48 4.04 -3.67
C LEU A 327 -2.71 3.55 -4.92
N ALA A 328 -2.55 2.23 -5.06
CA ALA A 328 -1.94 1.61 -6.24
C ALA A 328 -2.72 1.87 -7.53
N SER A 329 -4.04 2.02 -7.44
CA SER A 329 -4.85 2.44 -8.58
C SER A 329 -4.76 3.95 -8.85
N ALA A 330 -4.52 4.80 -7.85
CA ALA A 330 -4.47 6.25 -8.06
C ALA A 330 -3.10 6.76 -8.51
N LEU A 331 -2.01 6.20 -7.97
CA LEU A 331 -0.63 6.59 -8.26
C LEU A 331 0.06 5.66 -9.27
N GLY A 332 -0.63 4.60 -9.69
CA GLY A 332 -0.04 3.49 -10.42
C GLY A 332 0.78 2.58 -9.52
N LYS A 333 1.22 1.45 -10.10
CA LYS A 333 2.30 0.65 -9.48
C LYS A 333 3.60 1.41 -9.74
N LEU A 334 4.45 1.57 -8.71
CA LEU A 334 5.84 1.99 -8.89
C LEU A 334 6.40 1.20 -10.08
N LYS A 335 7.00 1.89 -11.06
CA LYS A 335 7.68 1.25 -12.19
C LYS A 335 8.71 0.29 -11.60
N GLN A 336 8.35 -0.97 -11.40
CA GLN A 336 9.34 -2.03 -11.36
C GLN A 336 10.01 -1.93 -12.72
N ALA A 337 11.30 -1.64 -12.72
CA ALA A 337 12.10 -1.53 -13.93
C ALA A 337 11.83 -2.80 -14.75
N LYS A 338 11.01 -2.67 -15.79
CA LYS A 338 10.89 -3.71 -16.80
C LYS A 338 12.30 -3.82 -17.37
N SER A 339 12.91 -5.00 -17.25
CA SER A 339 14.19 -5.29 -17.88
C SER A 339 14.03 -5.20 -19.40
N LYS A 340 14.14 -3.98 -19.94
CA LYS A 340 14.34 -3.75 -21.35
C LYS A 340 15.44 -2.71 -21.49
N GLU A 341 16.51 -3.23 -22.10
CA GLU A 341 17.70 -2.56 -22.61
C GLU A 341 18.66 -2.00 -21.54
N SER A 342 19.80 -2.68 -21.49
CA SER A 342 21.02 -2.35 -20.80
C SER A 342 21.51 -0.95 -21.15
N ILE A 343 21.06 0.05 -20.40
CA ILE A 343 21.84 1.25 -20.17
C ILE A 343 22.69 0.92 -18.94
N SER A 344 24.02 0.95 -19.11
CA SER A 344 25.00 0.72 -18.05
C SER A 344 24.57 1.44 -16.77
N SER A 345 24.29 0.67 -15.72
CA SER A 345 23.92 1.23 -14.43
C SER A 345 25.08 2.08 -13.92
N THR A 346 24.87 3.39 -13.82
CA THR A 346 25.78 4.26 -13.09
C THR A 346 25.73 3.82 -11.63
N PHE A 347 26.77 3.13 -11.17
CA PHE A 347 26.88 2.66 -9.80
C PHE A 347 26.95 3.88 -8.87
N VAL A 348 25.96 3.99 -7.99
CA VAL A 348 25.94 5.00 -6.92
C VAL A 348 26.88 4.52 -5.80
N PRO A 349 27.73 5.39 -5.22
CA PRO A 349 28.62 5.01 -4.14
C PRO A 349 27.86 4.45 -2.93
N SER A 350 28.49 3.52 -2.22
CA SER A 350 27.98 2.97 -0.96
C SER A 350 27.72 4.08 0.07
N TRP A 351 26.61 3.98 0.80
CA TRP A 351 26.22 4.93 1.86
C TRP A 351 27.28 5.06 2.98
N ASN A 352 28.12 4.03 3.16
CA ASN A 352 29.21 4.03 4.15
C ASN A 352 30.33 5.02 3.81
N SER A 353 30.56 5.33 2.52
CA SER A 353 31.56 6.31 2.09
C SER A 353 31.18 7.74 2.48
N ILE A 354 29.89 8.00 2.73
CA ILE A 354 29.35 9.33 3.08
C ILE A 354 29.47 9.58 4.60
N LEU A 355 29.40 8.52 5.42
CA LEU A 355 29.36 8.64 6.88
C LEU A 355 30.75 8.76 7.54
N HIS A 356 31.81 8.29 6.88
CA HIS A 356 33.18 8.31 7.40
C HIS A 356 34.17 9.15 6.57
N GLY A 357 33.66 10.10 5.79
CA GLY A 357 34.49 11.00 4.98
C GLY A 357 35.32 11.95 5.86
N ASP A 358 36.53 11.53 6.20
CA ASP A 358 37.59 12.43 6.66
C ASP A 358 37.86 13.47 5.56
N LYS A 359 37.99 14.74 5.96
CA LYS A 359 38.03 15.89 5.04
C LYS A 359 39.19 15.75 4.05
N ALA A 360 38.88 15.40 2.80
CA ALA A 360 39.86 15.41 1.71
C ALA A 360 40.31 16.85 1.41
N GLN A 361 41.56 17.19 1.74
CA GLN A 361 42.25 18.33 1.14
C GLN A 361 42.61 18.02 -0.32
N PRO A 362 42.64 19.03 -1.22
CA PRO A 362 42.98 18.81 -2.62
C PRO A 362 44.50 18.58 -2.76
N LEU A 363 44.90 17.36 -3.14
CA LEU A 363 46.29 17.05 -3.45
C LEU A 363 46.61 17.48 -4.88
N ARG A 364 47.66 18.32 -5.02
CA ARG A 364 48.23 18.77 -6.29
C ARG A 364 48.82 17.57 -7.05
N THR A 365 48.56 17.54 -8.35
CA THR A 365 49.20 16.69 -9.35
C THR A 365 50.73 16.80 -9.30
N ALA A 366 51.40 15.71 -8.97
CA ALA A 366 52.81 15.49 -9.26
C ALA A 366 52.92 14.18 -10.04
N GLU A 367 53.32 14.29 -11.31
CA GLU A 367 53.66 13.16 -12.16
C GLU A 367 54.89 12.46 -11.60
N THR A 368 54.85 11.14 -11.47
CA THR A 368 56.06 10.32 -11.33
C THR A 368 55.90 9.04 -12.15
N ARG A 369 56.95 8.75 -12.92
CA ARG A 369 57.02 7.73 -13.99
C ARG A 369 57.03 6.29 -13.47
N SER A 370 56.40 5.43 -14.28
CA SER A 370 56.64 4.01 -14.58
C SER A 370 56.60 2.95 -13.46
N THR A 371 55.54 2.14 -13.51
CA THR A 371 55.62 0.69 -13.79
C THR A 371 54.28 0.29 -14.43
N THR A 372 54.32 -0.43 -15.55
CA THR A 372 53.16 -0.86 -16.35
C THR A 372 52.25 -1.74 -15.49
N SER A 373 51.20 -1.14 -14.95
CA SER A 373 50.15 -1.83 -14.21
C SER A 373 48.95 -2.04 -15.14
N PRO A 374 48.29 -3.21 -15.06
CA PRO A 374 47.21 -3.55 -15.98
C PRO A 374 46.00 -2.63 -15.80
N THR A 375 45.36 -2.30 -16.92
CA THR A 375 44.08 -1.58 -16.90
C THR A 375 42.94 -2.52 -16.52
N ILE A 376 41.88 -1.98 -15.91
CA ILE A 376 40.74 -2.79 -15.43
C ILE A 376 40.12 -3.63 -16.56
N ASP A 377 40.02 -3.06 -17.76
CA ASP A 377 39.43 -3.76 -18.90
C ASP A 377 40.32 -4.93 -19.39
N GLN A 378 41.65 -4.86 -19.21
CA GLN A 378 42.55 -5.99 -19.48
C GLN A 378 42.33 -7.13 -18.49
N VAL A 379 42.21 -6.81 -17.20
CA VAL A 379 41.93 -7.78 -16.14
C VAL A 379 40.56 -8.44 -16.37
N LEU A 380 39.54 -7.68 -16.76
CA LEU A 380 38.19 -8.21 -17.01
C LEU A 380 38.12 -9.14 -18.24
N GLU A 381 38.86 -8.85 -19.30
CA GLU A 381 38.94 -9.75 -20.48
C GLU A 381 39.75 -11.02 -20.18
N LEU A 382 40.84 -10.91 -19.41
CA LEU A 382 41.59 -12.07 -18.94
C LEU A 382 40.73 -12.97 -18.05
N ILE A 383 39.92 -12.39 -17.16
CA ILE A 383 38.98 -13.13 -16.32
C ILE A 383 37.98 -13.95 -17.13
N LYS A 384 37.68 -13.62 -18.40
CA LYS A 384 36.73 -14.42 -19.19
C LYS A 384 37.34 -15.68 -19.80
N THR A 385 38.64 -15.70 -20.05
CA THR A 385 39.28 -16.69 -20.93
C THR A 385 40.48 -17.42 -20.32
N ALA A 386 41.19 -16.82 -19.36
CA ALA A 386 42.45 -17.35 -18.82
C ALA A 386 42.24 -18.44 -17.73
N PRO A 387 43.22 -19.32 -17.46
CA PRO A 387 43.17 -20.28 -16.35
C PRO A 387 43.24 -19.60 -14.97
N VAL A 388 42.88 -20.33 -13.91
CA VAL A 388 42.73 -19.78 -12.53
C VAL A 388 44.02 -19.15 -12.01
N GLU A 389 45.17 -19.75 -12.33
CA GLU A 389 46.49 -19.33 -11.89
C GLU A 389 46.89 -17.97 -12.50
N GLU A 390 46.67 -17.78 -13.80
CA GLU A 390 46.95 -16.52 -14.50
C GLU A 390 46.03 -15.40 -14.01
N VAL A 391 44.76 -15.72 -13.75
CA VAL A 391 43.79 -14.77 -13.19
C VAL A 391 44.19 -14.35 -11.77
N GLN A 392 44.67 -15.28 -10.96
CA GLN A 392 45.10 -14.99 -9.58
C GLN A 392 46.29 -14.04 -9.54
N GLU A 393 47.34 -14.29 -10.32
CA GLU A 393 48.52 -13.42 -10.35
C GLU A 393 48.18 -12.00 -10.82
N GLU A 394 47.29 -11.88 -11.82
CA GLU A 394 46.94 -10.58 -12.39
C GLU A 394 46.06 -9.74 -11.44
N VAL A 395 45.13 -10.39 -10.74
CA VAL A 395 44.32 -9.72 -9.70
C VAL A 395 45.20 -9.33 -8.50
N GLU A 396 46.19 -10.15 -8.12
CA GLU A 396 47.13 -9.80 -7.05
C GLU A 396 48.00 -8.58 -7.42
N ARG A 397 48.52 -8.53 -8.66
CA ARG A 397 49.22 -7.33 -9.19
C ARG A 397 48.34 -6.09 -9.20
N PHE A 398 47.04 -6.27 -9.47
CA PHE A 398 46.08 -5.17 -9.45
C PHE A 398 45.82 -4.65 -8.02
N LEU A 399 45.71 -5.56 -7.04
CA LEU A 399 45.45 -5.24 -5.63
C LEU A 399 46.66 -4.66 -4.89
N SER A 400 47.89 -4.92 -5.35
CA SER A 400 49.11 -4.35 -4.74
C SER A 400 49.32 -2.84 -5.00
N ARG A 401 48.37 -2.16 -5.65
CA ARG A 401 48.43 -0.71 -5.93
C ARG A 401 48.06 0.09 -4.69
N SER A 402 48.84 1.11 -4.35
CA SER A 402 48.72 1.92 -3.13
C SER A 402 47.45 2.79 -3.02
N ASP A 403 46.59 2.84 -4.04
CA ASP A 403 45.46 3.77 -4.17
C ASP A 403 44.09 3.06 -4.04
N ILE A 404 43.91 2.30 -2.94
CA ILE A 404 42.76 1.40 -2.74
C ILE A 404 41.43 2.15 -2.55
N GLN A 405 41.45 3.38 -2.04
CA GLN A 405 40.22 4.14 -1.75
C GLN A 405 39.43 4.56 -3.01
N GLY A 406 40.10 4.70 -4.16
CA GLY A 406 39.45 4.99 -5.46
C GLY A 406 39.00 3.74 -6.24
N LEU A 407 39.31 2.53 -5.76
CA LEU A 407 39.16 1.28 -6.51
C LEU A 407 37.88 0.49 -6.20
N GLN A 408 36.97 0.97 -5.33
CA GLN A 408 35.75 0.24 -4.97
C GLN A 408 34.90 -0.22 -6.18
N PRO A 409 34.62 0.63 -7.19
CA PRO A 409 33.84 0.21 -8.37
C PRO A 409 34.57 -0.84 -9.21
N SER A 410 35.90 -0.75 -9.26
CA SER A 410 36.78 -1.64 -10.02
C SER A 410 36.85 -3.03 -9.39
N VAL A 411 37.02 -3.08 -8.06
CA VAL A 411 37.01 -4.33 -7.26
C VAL A 411 35.64 -5.01 -7.37
N GLY A 412 34.54 -4.23 -7.33
CA GLY A 412 33.19 -4.74 -7.55
C GLY A 412 32.99 -5.39 -8.93
N ARG A 413 33.46 -4.73 -10.00
CA ARG A 413 33.39 -5.28 -11.37
C ARG A 413 34.21 -6.57 -11.52
N ILE A 414 35.41 -6.62 -10.95
CA ILE A 414 36.26 -7.81 -10.95
C ILE A 414 35.57 -8.96 -10.20
N ALA A 415 35.05 -8.71 -9.01
CA ALA A 415 34.34 -9.71 -8.20
C ALA A 415 33.09 -10.24 -8.91
N SER A 416 32.25 -9.36 -9.47
CA SER A 416 31.04 -9.76 -10.21
C SER A 416 31.37 -10.59 -11.45
N THR A 417 32.45 -10.26 -12.17
CA THR A 417 32.86 -11.00 -13.36
C THR A 417 33.44 -12.38 -13.00
N LEU A 418 34.21 -12.48 -11.92
CA LEU A 418 34.70 -13.76 -11.38
C LEU A 418 33.55 -14.68 -10.94
N VAL A 419 32.55 -14.11 -10.24
CA VAL A 419 31.37 -14.84 -9.79
C VAL A 419 30.52 -15.30 -10.97
N SER A 420 30.28 -14.43 -11.96
CA SER A 420 29.54 -14.81 -13.18
C SER A 420 30.23 -15.96 -13.92
N ARG A 421 31.55 -15.89 -14.12
CA ARG A 421 32.29 -16.99 -14.74
C ARG A 421 32.24 -18.29 -13.93
N SER A 422 32.30 -18.19 -12.60
CA SER A 422 32.24 -19.37 -11.72
C SER A 422 30.84 -20.02 -11.65
N LEU A 423 29.79 -19.27 -12.02
CA LEU A 423 28.44 -19.79 -12.20
C LEU A 423 28.28 -20.45 -13.58
N ASP A 424 28.85 -19.83 -14.62
CA ASP A 424 28.76 -20.32 -16.00
C ASP A 424 29.65 -21.55 -16.27
N ASP A 425 30.84 -21.61 -15.65
CA ASP A 425 31.81 -22.70 -15.79
C ASP A 425 32.05 -23.40 -14.44
N PRO A 426 31.52 -24.63 -14.27
CA PRO A 426 31.70 -25.37 -13.03
C PRO A 426 33.12 -25.78 -12.67
N ALA A 427 34.03 -25.80 -13.64
CA ALA A 427 35.44 -26.14 -13.43
C ALA A 427 36.28 -24.94 -12.97
N PHE A 428 35.78 -23.72 -13.17
CA PHE A 428 36.46 -22.49 -12.79
C PHE A 428 35.96 -21.99 -11.43
N TYR A 429 36.81 -22.07 -10.39
CA TYR A 429 36.51 -21.51 -9.07
C TYR A 429 37.79 -21.09 -8.33
N SER A 430 37.94 -19.79 -8.07
CA SER A 430 39.13 -19.23 -7.39
C SER A 430 38.80 -18.72 -5.98
N SER A 431 38.78 -19.62 -4.99
CA SER A 431 38.54 -19.28 -3.58
C SER A 431 39.55 -18.24 -3.05
N HIS A 432 40.82 -18.35 -3.43
CA HIS A 432 41.89 -17.45 -2.99
C HIS A 432 41.67 -16.01 -3.49
N THR A 433 41.42 -15.83 -4.79
CA THR A 433 41.20 -14.50 -5.40
C THR A 433 39.95 -13.82 -4.82
N LEU A 434 38.86 -14.56 -4.60
CA LEU A 434 37.65 -14.04 -3.97
C LEU A 434 37.91 -13.64 -2.51
N THR A 435 38.69 -14.42 -1.77
CA THR A 435 39.10 -14.09 -0.40
C THR A 435 39.97 -12.83 -0.35
N GLN A 436 40.93 -12.68 -1.26
CA GLN A 436 41.77 -11.47 -1.36
C GLN A 436 40.92 -10.22 -1.67
N LEU A 437 39.95 -10.34 -2.57
CA LEU A 437 39.03 -9.25 -2.88
C LEU A 437 38.16 -8.86 -1.68
N LEU A 438 37.69 -9.82 -0.88
CA LEU A 438 36.95 -9.53 0.35
C LEU A 438 37.81 -8.85 1.42
N ASN A 439 39.09 -9.20 1.53
CA ASN A 439 40.02 -8.59 2.48
C ASN A 439 40.26 -7.09 2.21
N THR A 440 39.97 -6.60 1.00
CA THR A 440 40.00 -5.16 0.68
C THR A 440 38.93 -4.35 1.42
N GLN A 441 37.92 -5.01 2.03
CA GLN A 441 36.77 -4.39 2.70
C GLN A 441 35.96 -3.43 1.82
N CYS A 442 36.15 -3.49 0.50
CA CYS A 442 35.50 -2.63 -0.48
C CYS A 442 34.26 -3.28 -1.13
N LEU A 443 33.91 -4.50 -0.73
CA LEU A 443 32.79 -5.28 -1.28
C LEU A 443 31.62 -5.33 -0.30
N CYS A 444 30.41 -5.35 -0.85
CA CYS A 444 29.15 -5.53 -0.13
C CYS A 444 28.19 -6.40 -0.96
N HIS A 445 27.14 -6.93 -0.33
CA HIS A 445 26.21 -7.85 -0.98
C HIS A 445 25.50 -7.18 -2.18
N SER A 446 25.14 -5.90 -2.08
CA SER A 446 24.51 -5.15 -3.18
C SER A 446 25.39 -5.04 -4.44
N VAL A 447 26.71 -5.09 -4.29
CA VAL A 447 27.66 -5.02 -5.43
C VAL A 447 27.88 -6.40 -6.05
N CYS A 448 27.83 -7.48 -5.24
CA CYS A 448 27.96 -8.86 -5.73
C CYS A 448 27.00 -9.80 -4.97
N PRO A 449 25.72 -9.86 -5.37
CA PRO A 449 24.69 -10.58 -4.62
C PRO A 449 24.89 -12.10 -4.67
N ASP A 450 25.42 -12.62 -5.78
CA ASP A 450 25.52 -14.06 -6.00
C ASP A 450 26.72 -14.71 -5.28
N LEU A 451 27.66 -13.92 -4.75
CA LEU A 451 28.89 -14.43 -4.13
C LEU A 451 28.61 -15.35 -2.94
N VAL A 452 27.67 -14.97 -2.06
CA VAL A 452 27.35 -15.73 -0.84
C VAL A 452 26.68 -17.06 -1.21
N LEU A 453 25.79 -17.04 -2.20
CA LEU A 453 25.08 -18.22 -2.68
C LEU A 453 26.02 -19.17 -3.44
N LEU A 454 26.91 -18.64 -4.28
CA LEU A 454 27.96 -19.41 -4.96
C LEU A 454 28.90 -20.07 -3.95
N ALA A 455 29.35 -19.35 -2.92
CA ALA A 455 30.20 -19.91 -1.86
C ALA A 455 29.51 -21.07 -1.12
N LEU A 456 28.20 -20.94 -0.86
CA LEU A 456 27.40 -22.02 -0.26
C LEU A 456 27.27 -23.23 -1.18
N GLU A 457 27.00 -23.02 -2.47
CA GLU A 457 26.90 -24.10 -3.48
C GLU A 457 28.21 -24.87 -3.61
N ARG A 458 29.35 -24.17 -3.60
CA ARG A 458 30.69 -24.75 -3.64
C ARG A 458 31.17 -25.29 -2.29
N LYS A 459 30.37 -25.18 -1.24
CA LYS A 459 30.70 -25.55 0.15
C LYS A 459 31.97 -24.87 0.69
N ASP A 460 32.27 -23.67 0.21
CA ASP A 460 33.35 -22.83 0.73
C ASP A 460 32.88 -22.04 1.95
N TYR A 461 32.80 -22.74 3.09
CA TYR A 461 32.30 -22.16 4.34
C TYR A 461 33.19 -21.04 4.90
N PHE A 462 34.49 -21.05 4.56
CA PHE A 462 35.42 -20.00 4.96
C PHE A 462 35.09 -18.69 4.24
N LEU A 463 34.84 -18.76 2.93
CA LEU A 463 34.40 -17.61 2.15
C LEU A 463 33.04 -17.09 2.63
N CYS A 464 32.08 -17.98 2.93
CA CYS A 464 30.81 -17.59 3.53
C CYS A 464 30.98 -16.84 4.86
N GLN A 465 31.88 -17.31 5.73
CA GLN A 465 32.16 -16.66 7.02
C GLN A 465 32.74 -15.24 6.83
N LEU A 466 33.64 -15.06 5.87
CA LEU A 466 34.20 -13.75 5.54
C LEU A 466 33.12 -12.82 4.97
N CYS A 467 32.26 -13.30 4.07
CA CYS A 467 31.13 -12.50 3.56
C CYS A 467 30.19 -12.07 4.69
N LEU A 468 29.78 -12.99 5.57
CA LEU A 468 28.92 -12.68 6.72
C LEU A 468 29.56 -11.70 7.71
N GLN A 469 30.88 -11.65 7.76
CA GLN A 469 31.63 -10.74 8.61
C GLN A 469 31.77 -9.33 8.01
N PHE A 470 32.04 -9.23 6.71
CA PHE A 470 32.41 -7.98 6.06
C PHE A 470 31.25 -7.30 5.31
N PHE A 471 30.23 -8.03 4.89
CA PHE A 471 29.10 -7.44 4.17
C PHE A 471 28.08 -6.85 5.16
N PRO A 472 27.83 -5.53 5.12
CA PRO A 472 26.88 -4.89 6.02
C PRO A 472 25.41 -5.05 5.60
N ASP A 473 25.15 -5.51 4.39
CA ASP A 473 23.88 -5.41 3.68
C ASP A 473 23.35 -6.75 3.14
N ILE A 474 23.76 -7.88 3.75
CA ILE A 474 23.24 -9.21 3.37
C ILE A 474 21.74 -9.30 3.69
N PRO A 475 20.88 -9.60 2.71
CA PRO A 475 19.46 -9.84 2.94
C PRO A 475 19.21 -11.01 3.89
N GLU A 476 18.20 -10.89 4.74
CA GLU A 476 17.86 -11.88 5.76
C GLU A 476 17.52 -13.26 5.16
N ALA A 477 16.95 -13.28 3.96
CA ALA A 477 16.66 -14.50 3.22
C ALA A 477 17.93 -15.31 2.93
N VAL A 478 19.02 -14.63 2.51
CA VAL A 478 20.31 -15.27 2.22
C VAL A 478 20.96 -15.76 3.51
N THR A 479 20.93 -14.96 4.57
CA THR A 479 21.41 -15.37 5.90
C THR A 479 20.66 -16.60 6.43
N CYS A 480 19.36 -16.71 6.18
CA CYS A 480 18.58 -17.90 6.55
C CYS A 480 18.99 -19.14 5.73
N VAL A 481 19.30 -18.98 4.44
CA VAL A 481 19.84 -20.06 3.60
C VAL A 481 21.21 -20.52 4.13
N CYS A 482 22.10 -19.57 4.47
CA CYS A 482 23.38 -19.89 5.14
C CYS A 482 23.15 -20.71 6.42
N LEU A 483 22.23 -20.25 7.29
CA LEU A 483 21.95 -20.89 8.57
C LEU A 483 21.43 -22.32 8.37
N LYS A 484 20.48 -22.54 7.45
CA LYS A 484 19.98 -23.88 7.10
C LYS A 484 21.09 -24.79 6.58
N ALA A 485 21.93 -24.27 5.68
CA ALA A 485 23.04 -25.01 5.12
C ALA A 485 24.02 -25.44 6.23
N PHE A 486 24.45 -24.51 7.10
CA PHE A 486 25.39 -24.78 8.18
C PHE A 486 24.88 -25.79 9.22
N ILE A 487 23.57 -25.76 9.54
CA ILE A 487 22.97 -26.73 10.46
C ILE A 487 22.93 -28.13 9.84
N SER A 488 22.67 -28.20 8.53
CA SER A 488 22.48 -29.46 7.79
C SER A 488 23.77 -30.20 7.43
N VAL A 489 24.96 -29.59 7.61
CA VAL A 489 26.25 -30.24 7.27
C VAL A 489 26.55 -31.40 8.21
N SER A 490 26.65 -32.65 7.72
CA SER A 490 27.25 -33.76 8.48
C SER A 490 28.77 -33.73 8.32
N PHE A 491 29.48 -33.13 9.27
CA PHE A 491 30.93 -32.90 9.15
C PHE A 491 31.74 -34.15 9.53
N MET A 492 31.77 -35.15 8.65
CA MET A 492 32.72 -36.27 8.75
C MET A 492 33.65 -36.41 7.53
N GLU A 493 33.67 -35.45 6.59
CA GLU A 493 34.43 -35.63 5.33
C GLU A 493 35.48 -34.57 4.98
N THR A 494 35.67 -33.50 5.76
CA THR A 494 36.54 -32.37 5.33
C THR A 494 37.67 -32.02 6.30
N VAL A 495 38.32 -33.02 6.91
CA VAL A 495 39.52 -32.81 7.76
C VAL A 495 40.80 -33.46 7.19
N ILE A 496 40.75 -34.19 6.07
CA ILE A 496 41.95 -34.92 5.57
C ILE A 496 42.69 -34.21 4.41
N LEU A 497 42.16 -33.15 3.80
CA LEU A 497 42.72 -32.62 2.53
C LEU A 497 43.04 -31.11 2.52
N LYS A 498 43.75 -30.58 3.54
CA LYS A 498 44.50 -29.31 3.37
C LYS A 498 45.55 -29.04 4.46
N GLU A 499 46.28 -30.07 4.92
CA GLU A 499 47.62 -29.86 5.47
C GLU A 499 48.64 -30.08 4.35
N ARG A 500 49.03 -28.99 3.67
CA ARG A 500 50.34 -28.74 3.03
C ARG A 500 50.28 -27.47 2.19
N GLY A 501 51.01 -26.44 2.61
CA GLY A 501 51.35 -25.29 1.75
C GLY A 501 51.26 -23.90 2.41
N VAL A 502 52.17 -23.63 3.36
CA VAL A 502 52.92 -22.37 3.65
C VAL A 502 52.35 -21.07 3.03
N VAL A 503 52.03 -19.98 3.77
CA VAL A 503 52.96 -19.06 4.45
C VAL A 503 52.39 -18.52 5.78
N SER A 504 53.23 -18.55 6.81
CA SER A 504 53.02 -18.05 8.17
C SER A 504 52.79 -16.53 8.23
N LEU A 505 51.58 -16.12 8.64
CA LEU A 505 51.39 -14.95 9.49
C LEU A 505 51.08 -15.44 10.90
N GLN A 506 51.98 -15.13 11.83
CA GLN A 506 51.95 -15.49 13.25
C GLN A 506 50.56 -15.30 13.88
N ASN A 507 49.95 -16.40 14.30
CA ASN A 507 49.12 -16.44 15.50
C ASN A 507 49.63 -17.63 16.32
N GLY A 508 50.23 -17.32 17.47
CA GLY A 508 50.86 -18.33 18.31
C GLY A 508 49.83 -19.22 18.98
N PHE A 509 49.74 -20.48 18.56
CA PHE A 509 49.28 -21.60 19.38
C PHE A 509 49.88 -22.90 18.84
N SER A 510 50.82 -23.47 19.61
CA SER A 510 51.07 -24.91 19.65
C SER A 510 50.82 -25.33 21.09
N PRO A 511 50.10 -26.43 21.37
CA PRO A 511 49.99 -26.93 22.73
C PRO A 511 51.28 -27.67 23.06
N THR A 512 52.07 -27.15 23.99
CA THR A 512 53.09 -27.95 24.66
C THR A 512 52.37 -29.02 25.48
N SER A 513 52.62 -30.27 25.10
CA SER A 513 52.33 -31.47 25.86
C SER A 513 52.87 -31.33 27.29
N VAL A 514 51.99 -31.49 28.28
CA VAL A 514 52.39 -31.90 29.63
C VAL A 514 51.79 -33.28 29.84
N GLU A 515 52.67 -34.22 30.13
CA GLU A 515 52.49 -35.65 30.22
C GLU A 515 51.60 -36.03 31.42
N ASP A 516 50.65 -36.94 31.22
CA ASP A 516 50.04 -37.71 32.30
C ASP A 516 50.83 -39.02 32.47
N PHE A 517 51.39 -39.23 33.67
CA PHE A 517 51.86 -40.53 34.13
C PHE A 517 50.66 -41.35 34.64
N SER A 518 50.50 -42.53 34.06
CA SER A 518 49.64 -43.62 34.49
C SER A 518 50.05 -44.19 35.85
N ASP A 519 49.10 -44.65 36.68
CA ASP A 519 49.00 -46.08 37.07
C ASP A 519 47.76 -46.43 37.95
N GLY A 520 47.31 -47.69 37.89
CA GLY A 520 46.85 -48.40 39.09
C GLY A 520 45.38 -48.84 39.31
N MET A 521 44.89 -49.79 38.49
CA MET A 521 44.20 -51.06 38.86
C MET A 521 43.14 -51.21 40.00
N SER A 522 42.07 -51.98 39.66
CA SER A 522 41.17 -52.80 40.51
C SER A 522 40.07 -52.06 41.31
N GLY A 523 38.80 -52.46 41.44
CA GLY A 523 38.06 -53.66 41.06
C GLY A 523 36.76 -53.72 41.89
N SER A 524 35.83 -54.59 41.47
CA SER A 524 34.66 -55.09 42.22
C SER A 524 33.31 -54.36 42.16
N LYS A 525 32.29 -55.20 41.97
CA LYS A 525 30.85 -54.97 41.86
C LYS A 525 30.23 -54.81 43.26
N SER A 526 29.22 -53.96 43.38
CA SER A 526 27.99 -54.30 44.12
C SER A 526 26.86 -53.32 43.82
N ARG A 527 25.72 -53.87 43.40
CA ARG A 527 24.41 -53.23 43.34
C ARG A 527 23.99 -52.80 44.75
N THR A 528 23.52 -51.57 44.88
CA THR A 528 22.48 -51.22 45.86
C THR A 528 21.67 -50.06 45.28
N GLU A 529 20.42 -50.34 44.97
CA GLU A 529 19.39 -49.34 44.67
C GLU A 529 19.08 -48.59 45.95
N VAL A 530 19.28 -47.27 45.95
CA VAL A 530 18.55 -46.33 46.81
C VAL A 530 18.29 -45.08 45.97
N ASP A 531 17.01 -44.84 45.69
CA ASP A 531 16.49 -43.58 45.17
C ASP A 531 16.91 -42.43 46.08
N GLU A 532 17.60 -41.41 45.55
CA GLU A 532 17.47 -40.04 46.05
C GLU A 532 18.06 -39.03 45.04
N THR A 533 17.14 -38.35 44.36
CA THR A 533 17.22 -36.96 43.88
C THR A 533 18.59 -36.25 43.95
N THR A 534 19.40 -36.38 42.91
CA THR A 534 20.33 -35.32 42.50
C THR A 534 20.65 -35.48 41.02
N PHE A 535 20.16 -34.55 40.19
CA PHE A 535 20.54 -34.49 38.77
C PHE A 535 22.02 -34.12 38.70
N ASN A 536 22.87 -35.15 38.62
CA ASN A 536 24.24 -35.03 38.14
C ASN A 536 24.20 -34.40 36.74
N GLN A 537 24.79 -33.22 36.58
CA GLN A 537 25.03 -32.59 35.27
C GLN A 537 26.11 -33.40 34.54
N PRO A 538 25.81 -34.06 33.40
CA PRO A 538 26.84 -34.57 32.53
C PRO A 538 27.43 -33.40 31.75
N GLY A 539 28.76 -33.28 31.74
CA GLY A 539 29.49 -32.20 31.05
C GLY A 539 28.89 -31.83 29.70
N LEU A 540 28.47 -30.56 29.58
CA LEU A 540 27.78 -30.02 28.42
C LEU A 540 28.71 -30.06 27.19
N LYS A 541 28.63 -31.15 26.41
CA LYS A 541 29.22 -31.23 25.08
C LYS A 541 28.39 -30.37 24.12
N CYS A 542 29.06 -29.55 23.29
CA CYS A 542 28.40 -28.70 22.31
C CYS A 542 27.53 -29.56 21.37
N PRO A 543 26.21 -29.31 21.26
CA PRO A 543 25.30 -30.15 20.46
C PRO A 543 25.59 -30.13 18.96
N VAL A 544 26.35 -29.15 18.47
CA VAL A 544 26.69 -28.97 17.05
C VAL A 544 28.19 -29.14 16.74
N GLY A 545 29.05 -29.27 17.76
CA GLY A 545 30.52 -29.28 17.61
C GLY A 545 31.14 -27.87 17.44
N SER A 546 32.47 -27.75 17.60
CA SER A 546 33.18 -26.46 17.63
C SER A 546 33.18 -25.71 16.30
N HIS A 547 33.28 -26.41 15.16
CA HIS A 547 33.29 -25.79 13.83
C HIS A 547 31.91 -25.30 13.38
N LYS A 548 30.83 -26.06 13.61
CA LYS A 548 29.47 -25.56 13.33
C LYS A 548 29.12 -24.37 14.21
N ALA A 549 29.56 -24.39 15.47
CA ALA A 549 29.38 -23.26 16.38
C ALA A 549 30.04 -21.98 15.85
N ALA A 550 31.24 -22.07 15.28
CA ALA A 550 31.93 -20.92 14.68
C ALA A 550 31.15 -20.32 13.48
N LEU A 551 30.63 -21.18 12.58
CA LEU A 551 29.83 -20.73 11.42
C LEU A 551 28.48 -20.13 11.84
N LEU A 552 27.81 -20.74 12.82
CA LEU A 552 26.54 -20.24 13.33
C LEU A 552 26.68 -18.89 14.02
N ASN A 553 27.79 -18.69 14.76
CA ASN A 553 28.04 -17.44 15.44
C ASN A 553 28.46 -16.29 14.49
N ALA A 554 28.93 -16.62 13.28
CA ALA A 554 29.27 -15.63 12.26
C ALA A 554 28.03 -14.94 11.66
N CYS A 555 26.85 -15.56 11.73
CA CYS A 555 25.59 -14.94 11.32
C CYS A 555 25.17 -13.84 12.31
N LYS A 556 25.54 -12.58 12.05
CA LYS A 556 24.95 -11.42 12.74
C LYS A 556 23.53 -11.21 12.21
N ILE A 557 22.54 -11.76 12.90
CA ILE A 557 21.12 -11.67 12.52
C ILE A 557 20.51 -10.36 13.04
N GLN A 558 20.03 -9.50 12.14
CA GLN A 558 19.27 -8.29 12.48
C GLN A 558 17.76 -8.61 12.50
N ILE A 559 17.09 -8.27 13.62
CA ILE A 559 15.94 -9.03 14.17
C ILE A 559 14.54 -8.73 13.58
N LYS A 560 14.34 -7.70 12.73
CA LYS A 560 12.97 -7.20 12.49
C LYS A 560 12.16 -7.84 11.34
N ALA A 561 12.75 -8.68 10.49
CA ALA A 561 12.03 -9.27 9.33
C ALA A 561 12.10 -10.81 9.23
N LEU A 562 12.52 -11.50 10.30
CA LEU A 562 12.93 -12.92 10.24
C LEU A 562 11.79 -13.95 10.32
N ILE A 563 10.57 -13.57 10.72
CA ILE A 563 9.49 -14.55 10.98
C ILE A 563 9.09 -15.31 9.70
N SER A 564 8.97 -14.61 8.57
CA SER A 564 8.56 -15.21 7.29
C SER A 564 9.59 -16.20 6.72
N SER A 565 10.89 -15.90 6.87
CA SER A 565 11.97 -16.77 6.42
C SER A 565 12.24 -17.93 7.39
N LEU A 566 12.05 -17.74 8.70
CA LEU A 566 12.18 -18.82 9.69
C LEU A 566 11.10 -19.89 9.56
N LEU A 567 9.89 -19.55 9.12
CA LEU A 567 8.79 -20.50 8.85
C LEU A 567 9.18 -21.61 7.86
N THR A 568 10.18 -21.39 7.01
CA THR A 568 10.65 -22.39 6.02
C THR A 568 11.66 -23.41 6.57
N PHE A 569 11.90 -23.45 7.89
CA PHE A 569 12.75 -24.47 8.51
C PHE A 569 12.02 -25.82 8.63
N ILE A 570 12.72 -26.90 8.34
CA ILE A 570 12.27 -28.26 8.67
C ILE A 570 12.43 -28.45 10.19
N PHE A 571 11.47 -29.13 10.83
CA PHE A 571 11.39 -29.28 12.29
C PHE A 571 12.70 -29.80 12.94
N VAL A 572 13.41 -30.72 12.29
CA VAL A 572 14.70 -31.28 12.77
C VAL A 572 15.79 -30.21 12.85
N THR A 573 15.92 -29.38 11.82
CA THR A 573 16.88 -28.25 11.76
C THR A 573 16.56 -27.21 12.82
N PHE A 574 15.28 -26.95 13.03
CA PHE A 574 14.77 -26.03 14.05
C PHE A 574 15.11 -26.51 15.47
N GLN A 575 14.85 -27.78 15.78
CA GLN A 575 15.10 -28.35 17.11
C GLN A 575 16.59 -28.34 17.48
N LEU A 576 17.47 -28.71 16.53
CA LEU A 576 18.92 -28.66 16.72
C LEU A 576 19.44 -27.24 16.99
N PHE A 577 18.89 -26.25 16.28
CA PHE A 577 19.27 -24.86 16.48
C PHE A 577 18.78 -24.33 17.84
N LEU A 578 17.55 -24.65 18.24
CA LEU A 578 17.01 -24.27 19.55
C LEU A 578 17.79 -24.90 20.72
N GLN A 579 18.22 -26.15 20.58
CA GLN A 579 19.10 -26.82 21.54
C GLN A 579 20.49 -26.15 21.62
N TYR A 580 21.04 -25.73 20.48
CA TYR A 580 22.31 -24.99 20.43
C TYR A 580 22.21 -23.62 21.10
N LEU A 581 21.12 -22.86 20.88
CA LEU A 581 20.91 -21.57 21.54
C LEU A 581 20.73 -21.72 23.05
N HIS A 582 20.03 -22.76 23.49
CA HIS A 582 19.93 -23.09 24.92
C HIS A 582 21.30 -23.43 25.52
N PHE A 583 22.14 -24.19 24.80
CA PHE A 583 23.52 -24.47 25.20
C PHE A 583 24.37 -23.20 25.29
N LEU A 584 24.31 -22.31 24.29
CA LEU A 584 25.03 -21.04 24.29
C LEU A 584 24.60 -20.16 25.46
N TYR A 585 23.29 -20.08 25.73
CA TYR A 585 22.77 -19.32 26.85
C TYR A 585 23.35 -19.81 28.19
N VAL A 586 23.28 -21.13 28.44
CA VAL A 586 23.77 -21.73 29.68
C VAL A 586 25.27 -21.47 29.85
N LYS A 587 26.06 -21.60 28.79
CA LYS A 587 27.50 -21.32 28.83
C LYS A 587 27.80 -19.84 29.09
N CYS A 588 27.11 -18.92 28.41
CA CYS A 588 27.24 -17.48 28.64
C CYS A 588 26.80 -17.05 30.05
N SER A 589 25.90 -17.80 30.70
CA SER A 589 25.46 -17.52 32.08
C SER A 589 26.40 -18.08 33.16
N GLN A 590 27.27 -19.03 32.83
CA GLN A 590 28.18 -19.70 33.77
C GLN A 590 29.61 -19.13 33.73
N ASP A 591 30.09 -18.70 32.57
CA ASP A 591 31.47 -18.20 32.38
C ASP A 591 31.56 -16.67 32.60
N HIS A 592 31.60 -16.24 33.87
CA HIS A 592 31.85 -14.82 34.21
C HIS A 592 33.34 -14.40 34.19
N LEU A 593 34.30 -15.34 34.05
CA LEU A 593 35.72 -15.06 34.33
C LEU A 593 36.74 -15.40 33.23
N LEU A 594 36.35 -15.92 32.07
CA LEU A 594 37.28 -16.10 30.95
C LEU A 594 36.62 -15.71 29.63
N GLN A 595 36.86 -14.47 29.19
CA GLN A 595 36.80 -14.16 27.77
C GLN A 595 37.89 -14.98 27.07
N VAL A 596 37.56 -16.20 26.65
CA VAL A 596 38.41 -16.97 25.74
C VAL A 596 38.38 -16.23 24.40
N HIS A 597 39.41 -15.40 24.18
CA HIS A 597 39.67 -14.76 22.90
C HIS A 597 39.78 -15.83 21.81
N GLY A 598 38.79 -15.89 20.92
CA GLY A 598 38.81 -16.77 19.75
C GLY A 598 37.45 -17.05 19.14
N PHE A 599 36.36 -17.00 19.93
CA PHE A 599 35.00 -17.19 19.42
C PHE A 599 34.21 -15.89 19.59
N ARG A 600 33.89 -15.20 18.48
CA ARG A 600 32.90 -14.10 18.49
C ARG A 600 31.53 -14.69 18.83
N SER A 601 31.18 -14.78 20.11
CA SER A 601 29.88 -15.30 20.56
C SER A 601 28.80 -14.21 20.51
N PRO A 602 27.55 -14.56 20.16
CA PRO A 602 26.42 -13.63 20.25
C PRO A 602 26.22 -13.16 21.70
N SER A 603 25.71 -11.94 21.89
CA SER A 603 25.40 -11.43 23.23
C SER A 603 24.22 -12.19 23.85
N LEU A 604 24.10 -12.15 25.18
CA LEU A 604 22.97 -12.75 25.89
C LEU A 604 21.62 -12.24 25.39
N SER A 605 21.53 -10.94 25.06
CA SER A 605 20.34 -10.34 24.47
C SER A 605 20.03 -10.90 23.09
N GLN A 606 21.02 -11.03 22.22
CA GLN A 606 20.84 -11.60 20.87
C GLN A 606 20.39 -13.06 20.92
N ILE A 607 20.95 -13.86 21.85
CA ILE A 607 20.53 -15.25 22.03
C ILE A 607 19.07 -15.31 22.45
N MET A 608 18.64 -14.47 23.39
CA MET A 608 17.24 -14.40 23.83
C MET A 608 16.31 -13.97 22.69
N ASP A 609 16.68 -12.95 21.92
CA ASP A 609 15.90 -12.49 20.78
C ASP A 609 15.72 -13.61 19.73
N TRP A 610 16.78 -14.39 19.46
CA TRP A 610 16.72 -15.51 18.53
C TRP A 610 15.85 -16.67 19.05
N VAL A 611 15.91 -16.96 20.35
CA VAL A 611 15.02 -17.96 20.98
C VAL A 611 13.56 -17.52 20.88
N CYS A 612 13.25 -16.27 21.18
CA CYS A 612 11.88 -15.73 21.05
C CYS A 612 11.35 -15.83 19.62
N LEU A 613 12.14 -15.38 18.63
CA LEU A 613 11.76 -15.43 17.22
C LEU A 613 11.50 -16.86 16.72
N LEU A 614 12.31 -17.83 17.15
CA LEU A 614 12.16 -19.23 16.80
C LEU A 614 10.88 -19.83 17.39
N LEU A 615 10.61 -19.54 18.67
CA LEU A 615 9.38 -20.00 19.33
C LEU A 615 8.14 -19.41 18.66
N ASP A 616 8.15 -18.12 18.32
CA ASP A 616 7.02 -17.46 17.64
C ASP A 616 6.78 -18.03 16.23
N ALA A 617 7.85 -18.27 15.46
CA ALA A 617 7.75 -18.77 14.10
C ALA A 617 7.22 -20.22 14.01
N HIS A 618 7.55 -21.09 14.98
CA HIS A 618 7.22 -22.52 14.95
C HIS A 618 6.27 -22.97 16.06
N PHE A 619 5.57 -22.03 16.72
CA PHE A 619 4.73 -22.29 17.89
C PHE A 619 3.75 -23.46 17.68
N THR A 620 3.00 -23.46 16.57
CA THR A 620 1.99 -24.49 16.29
C THR A 620 2.63 -25.88 16.14
N VAL A 621 3.78 -25.98 15.48
CA VAL A 621 4.48 -27.27 15.27
C VAL A 621 5.10 -27.78 16.57
N LEU A 622 5.66 -26.88 17.37
CA LEU A 622 6.24 -27.16 18.69
C LEU A 622 5.22 -27.74 19.67
N VAL A 623 4.01 -27.18 19.73
CA VAL A 623 2.95 -27.64 20.63
C VAL A 623 2.42 -29.01 20.22
N MET A 624 2.35 -29.28 18.92
CA MET A 624 1.80 -30.52 18.37
C MET A 624 2.80 -31.69 18.38
N THR A 625 4.10 -31.44 18.58
CA THR A 625 5.14 -32.48 18.53
C THR A 625 5.52 -32.98 19.93
N PRO A 626 5.33 -34.28 20.25
CA PRO A 626 5.57 -34.81 21.61
C PRO A 626 7.04 -34.74 22.03
N GLU A 627 7.98 -34.84 21.08
CA GLU A 627 9.43 -34.79 21.30
C GLU A 627 9.91 -33.41 21.79
N ALA A 628 9.18 -32.34 21.47
CA ALA A 628 9.50 -30.98 21.90
C ALA A 628 9.05 -30.67 23.33
N LYS A 629 8.16 -31.48 23.94
CA LYS A 629 7.60 -31.20 25.28
C LYS A 629 8.69 -31.10 26.36
N GLY A 630 9.71 -31.95 26.29
CA GLY A 630 10.83 -31.91 27.24
C GLY A 630 11.64 -30.61 27.14
N LEU A 631 11.92 -30.16 25.90
CA LEU A 631 12.64 -28.91 25.64
C LEU A 631 11.83 -27.69 26.06
N LEU A 632 10.52 -27.66 25.77
CA LEU A 632 9.61 -26.59 26.18
C LEU A 632 9.49 -26.47 27.70
N LEU A 633 9.42 -27.60 28.42
CA LEU A 633 9.41 -27.61 29.88
C LEU A 633 10.72 -27.11 30.48
N SER A 634 11.86 -27.44 29.85
CA SER A 634 13.18 -26.91 30.22
C SER A 634 13.23 -25.40 30.04
N LEU A 635 12.82 -24.89 28.87
CA LEU A 635 12.77 -23.46 28.56
C LEU A 635 11.81 -22.70 29.49
N HIS A 636 10.65 -23.25 29.79
CA HIS A 636 9.68 -22.63 30.69
C HIS A 636 10.23 -22.53 32.13
N ARG A 637 10.79 -23.62 32.66
CA ARG A 637 11.43 -23.63 33.99
C ARG A 637 12.57 -22.61 34.04
N PHE A 638 13.33 -22.54 32.95
CA PHE A 638 14.44 -21.62 32.80
C PHE A 638 13.97 -20.14 32.79
N VAL A 639 12.98 -19.76 31.98
CA VAL A 639 12.41 -18.40 31.94
C VAL A 639 11.84 -18.02 33.31
N LYS A 640 11.17 -18.95 34.00
CA LYS A 640 10.67 -18.73 35.36
C LYS A 640 11.79 -18.38 36.35
N SER A 641 12.95 -19.04 36.25
CA SER A 641 14.12 -18.72 37.05
C SER A 641 14.70 -17.34 36.73
N GLN A 642 14.75 -16.96 35.44
CA GLN A 642 15.24 -15.63 35.01
C GLN A 642 14.32 -14.49 35.47
N VAL A 643 13.00 -14.65 35.31
CA VAL A 643 12.01 -13.66 35.79
C VAL A 643 12.11 -13.49 37.31
N LYS A 644 12.33 -14.59 38.05
CA LYS A 644 12.56 -14.52 39.49
C LYS A 644 13.84 -13.74 39.81
N LEU A 645 14.95 -14.04 39.13
CA LEU A 645 16.22 -13.32 39.31
C LEU A 645 16.08 -11.81 39.04
N VAL A 646 15.48 -11.44 37.90
CA VAL A 646 15.26 -10.03 37.52
C VAL A 646 14.32 -9.34 38.49
N SER A 647 13.29 -10.03 39.00
CA SER A 647 12.40 -9.49 40.03
C SER A 647 13.12 -9.25 41.35
N GLU A 648 13.99 -10.16 41.80
CA GLU A 648 14.80 -9.94 43.00
C GLU A 648 15.82 -8.81 42.80
N LEU A 649 16.44 -8.70 41.63
CA LEU A 649 17.33 -7.59 41.29
C LEU A 649 16.59 -6.24 41.26
N GLY A 650 15.38 -6.19 40.71
CA GLY A 650 14.54 -4.99 40.70
C GLY A 650 14.14 -4.52 42.11
N LYS A 651 13.96 -5.44 43.07
CA LYS A 651 13.75 -5.08 44.48
C LYS A 651 14.98 -4.40 45.09
N ILE A 652 16.18 -4.79 44.66
CA ILE A 652 17.45 -4.23 45.14
C ILE A 652 17.77 -2.90 44.45
N GLU A 653 17.31 -2.69 43.21
CA GLU A 653 17.54 -1.47 42.43
C GLU A 653 17.05 -0.20 43.16
N GLY A 654 15.87 -0.25 43.78
CA GLY A 654 15.34 0.86 44.56
C GLY A 654 16.22 1.22 45.75
N SER A 655 16.73 0.21 46.47
CA SER A 655 17.67 0.40 47.60
C SER A 655 19.04 0.91 47.14
N LEU A 656 19.51 0.47 45.96
CA LEU A 656 20.77 0.96 45.36
C LEU A 656 20.65 2.43 44.93
N GLN A 657 19.54 2.82 44.31
CA GLN A 657 19.26 4.22 43.96
C GLN A 657 19.14 5.10 45.21
N GLU A 658 18.61 4.57 46.31
CA GLU A 658 18.52 5.28 47.59
C GLU A 658 19.90 5.43 48.25
N LEU A 659 20.76 4.40 48.20
CA LEU A 659 22.16 4.46 48.63
C LEU A 659 22.98 5.49 47.84
N ASP A 660 22.75 5.60 46.53
CA ASP A 660 23.41 6.59 45.69
C ASP A 660 22.95 8.02 46.03
N LYS A 661 21.67 8.19 46.39
CA LYS A 661 21.13 9.45 46.95
C LYS A 661 21.60 9.74 48.38
N MET A 662 21.86 8.73 49.21
CA MET A 662 22.35 8.92 50.58
C MET A 662 23.81 9.38 50.62
N LYS A 663 24.64 9.02 49.63
CA LYS A 663 26.02 9.53 49.53
C LYS A 663 26.12 11.06 49.36
N THR A 664 25.02 11.75 48.98
CA THR A 664 25.02 13.21 48.78
C THR A 664 24.58 14.03 50.00
N LYS A 665 24.08 13.43 51.09
CA LYS A 665 23.77 14.17 52.32
C LYS A 665 24.85 13.94 53.39
N ARG A 666 25.81 14.86 53.45
CA ARG A 666 26.75 14.98 54.57
C ARG A 666 26.03 15.59 55.78
N ASP A 667 26.30 15.01 56.95
CA ASP A 667 25.80 15.41 58.26
C ASP A 667 26.18 16.84 58.68
N ILE A 668 25.32 17.39 59.54
CA ILE A 668 25.23 18.78 60.03
C ILE A 668 26.29 19.10 61.10
N GLY A 669 26.73 20.37 61.16
CA GLY A 669 27.24 21.01 62.39
C GLY A 669 27.56 22.51 62.14
N GLN A 670 27.36 23.45 63.07
CA GLN A 670 27.28 23.34 64.54
C GLN A 670 26.40 24.41 65.24
N TYR A 671 25.64 25.27 64.56
CA TYR A 671 24.60 26.09 65.21
C TYR A 671 23.55 26.62 64.20
N SER A 672 22.34 26.88 64.68
CA SER A 672 21.31 27.66 63.97
C SER A 672 20.79 28.77 64.91
N ILE A 673 20.64 29.98 64.40
CA ILE A 673 20.04 31.11 65.12
C ILE A 673 18.61 31.27 64.60
N GLU A 674 17.63 31.24 65.51
CA GLU A 674 16.22 31.51 65.21
C GLU A 674 15.75 32.69 66.07
N VAL A 675 14.94 33.57 65.47
CA VAL A 675 14.38 34.77 66.12
C VAL A 675 12.97 34.43 66.63
N ILE A 676 12.73 34.69 67.91
CA ILE A 676 11.43 34.49 68.56
C ILE A 676 10.84 35.87 68.89
N GLU A 677 9.58 36.09 68.49
CA GLU A 677 8.80 37.28 68.84
C GLU A 677 8.38 37.23 70.32
N LEU A 678 8.64 38.29 71.07
CA LEU A 678 8.26 38.43 72.48
C LEU A 678 7.12 39.45 72.63
N LEU A 679 5.91 38.89 72.83
CA LEU A 679 4.60 39.48 73.17
C LEU A 679 3.99 40.55 72.26
#